data_AF-A0A7Y5E942-F1
#
_entry.id   AF-A0A7Y5E942-F1
#
_cell.length_a   1.000
_cell.length_b   1.000
_cell.length_c   1.000
_cell.angle_alpha   90.00
_cell.angle_beta   90.00
_cell.angle_gamma   90.00
#
_symmetry.space_group_name_H-M   'P 1'
#
loop_
_entity.id
_entity.type
_entity.pdbx_description
1 polymer ?
#
loop_
_entity_poly.entity_id
_entity_poly.type
_entity_poly.pdbx_seq_one_letter_code
_entity_poly.pdbx_strand_id
1 'polypeptide(L)'
;VLANDEVSEGLSVRGGHAVERKLMKQWSLRITAYADRLLAGLDTLEWSESLKDIQRNWIGKSVGGSLHFDVVGKKEKIEVFTTRPDTIFGATFMVLAPEHELVQHITSAEQKQEVDSYIRKTKNRSERERMSEVKKVSGAFTGAYAINPFTNKEIPVWIADYVLMGYGTGAIMAVPAHDSRDFAFARYFKLLVIQVIGQAGKEPTDPTGWEESYDAKEGVLINSGKFNGMEVKQAISSIVSEAEDRKIGSGKINFRLRDAIFSRQRYWGEPFPMYYVDGTPYAMEEKILPLELPSVDAYLPTESGEPPLARAKNWITNEGYPVETNTMPGFAGSSGYYLRYMDPQNKSEYFSKEAVNYWENVDLYIGGAEHATGHLIYARVWNMFLYDIGMAVKQEPFKKLINQGMIQGRSSMVYRANLEKMAEFMLWEQLKDKKLGVSFTQDFRDGRRKFDFYSEEIKLIIEVKSLGSHEKLTDYYIEYSHEKGYRLLLIPIHEFVDDFAGIIHKIINLINGGDVPVFEEKEVVKPGNVFVSKNIPGREYFTDPIHTDISLVHNDILDTEGFKNWQPHLANSRFILEDGKYVCDWEVEKMSKSKYNVQNPDELIEKYGADTLRLYEMFLGPLEQSKPWDTQGIEGVFRFIRKLWRLYHNDLNELNISEVPATKEELKALHKTIKKIEDDTERFSFNTAVSAFMIGLNELADLKCNKREILEPLTILVSSYAPHIAEELWMLLGHSESVVIQQFPVLNESYLVEDTFSYPVSFNGKTRFKIDLPFAMDAKGVEESVLNSDEAQKWIEGKSIKKIIVVPQRIVNIVV
;
A
#
# COMPACT_ATOMS: atom_id res chain seq x y z
N VAL A 1 -8.90 -17.49 -16.09
CA VAL A 1 -8.43 -16.12 -16.39
C VAL A 1 -8.28 -15.35 -15.09
N LEU A 2 -7.13 -14.70 -14.95
CA LEU A 2 -6.74 -13.84 -13.83
C LEU A 2 -6.56 -12.42 -14.40
N ALA A 3 -6.97 -11.40 -13.67
CA ALA A 3 -6.60 -10.03 -14.00
C ALA A 3 -5.09 -9.80 -13.73
N ASN A 4 -4.49 -8.78 -14.32
CA ASN A 4 -3.04 -8.54 -14.20
C ASN A 4 -2.58 -8.35 -12.75
N ASP A 5 -3.44 -7.80 -11.89
CA ASP A 5 -3.25 -7.62 -10.45
C ASP A 5 -3.44 -8.91 -9.63
N GLU A 6 -4.02 -9.96 -10.22
CA GLU A 6 -4.18 -11.29 -9.60
C GLU A 6 -3.02 -12.25 -9.91
N VAL A 7 -1.97 -11.77 -10.59
CA VAL A 7 -0.77 -12.54 -10.97
C VAL A 7 0.47 -11.92 -10.33
N SER A 8 1.19 -12.71 -9.52
CA SER A 8 2.49 -12.31 -8.96
C SER A 8 3.53 -13.38 -9.23
N GLU A 9 4.68 -12.95 -9.76
CA GLU A 9 5.83 -13.81 -10.08
C GLU A 9 5.51 -14.96 -11.03
N GLY A 10 4.56 -14.75 -11.96
CA GLY A 10 4.10 -15.78 -12.89
C GLY A 10 3.19 -16.84 -12.25
N LEU A 11 2.84 -16.65 -10.98
CA LEU A 11 1.92 -17.48 -10.23
C LEU A 11 0.62 -16.74 -9.92
N SER A 12 -0.47 -17.48 -9.78
CA SER A 12 -1.73 -16.91 -9.29
C SER A 12 -1.55 -16.44 -7.83
N VAL A 13 -1.92 -15.21 -7.48
CA VAL A 13 -1.75 -14.66 -6.12
C VAL A 13 -2.44 -15.51 -5.05
N ARG A 14 -3.63 -16.05 -5.36
CA ARG A 14 -4.41 -16.85 -4.40
C ARG A 14 -4.02 -18.33 -4.33
N GLY A 15 -3.53 -18.91 -5.42
CA GLY A 15 -3.33 -20.36 -5.54
C GLY A 15 -1.88 -20.80 -5.73
N GLY A 16 -0.94 -19.88 -5.97
CA GLY A 16 0.46 -20.23 -6.27
C GLY A 16 0.67 -21.07 -7.54
N HIS A 17 -0.35 -21.20 -8.40
CA HIS A 17 -0.26 -22.00 -9.63
C HIS A 17 0.37 -21.20 -10.77
N ALA A 18 1.18 -21.88 -11.61
CA ALA A 18 1.75 -21.27 -12.81
C ALA A 18 0.67 -20.73 -13.74
N VAL A 19 0.86 -19.49 -14.21
CA VAL A 19 -0.07 -18.78 -15.08
C VAL A 19 0.41 -18.87 -16.53
N GLU A 20 -0.45 -19.38 -17.40
CA GLU A 20 -0.21 -19.41 -18.84
C GLU A 20 -0.94 -18.28 -19.58
N ARG A 21 -0.36 -17.81 -20.69
CA ARG A 21 -1.00 -16.85 -21.59
C ARG A 21 -1.84 -17.58 -22.62
N LYS A 22 -3.12 -17.23 -22.71
CA LYS A 22 -4.05 -17.77 -23.73
C LYS A 22 -4.69 -16.62 -24.49
N LEU A 23 -4.67 -16.69 -25.82
CA LEU A 23 -5.40 -15.75 -26.66
C LEU A 23 -6.90 -15.98 -26.46
N MET A 24 -7.65 -14.93 -26.12
CA MET A 24 -9.08 -15.02 -25.80
C MET A 24 -9.81 -13.78 -26.31
N LYS A 25 -11.02 -13.98 -26.86
CA LYS A 25 -11.94 -12.89 -27.21
C LYS A 25 -12.58 -12.35 -25.93
N GLN A 26 -12.50 -11.03 -25.71
CA GLN A 26 -13.04 -10.37 -24.51
C GLN A 26 -13.70 -9.03 -24.86
N TRP A 27 -14.68 -8.62 -24.06
CA TRP A 27 -15.25 -7.29 -24.07
C TRP A 27 -14.29 -6.30 -23.41
N SER A 28 -14.17 -5.12 -24.01
CA SER A 28 -13.29 -4.05 -23.53
C SER A 28 -14.03 -2.72 -23.56
N LEU A 29 -13.86 -1.93 -22.51
CA LEU A 29 -14.31 -0.53 -22.44
C LEU A 29 -13.21 0.37 -22.99
N ARG A 30 -13.54 1.16 -24.01
CA ARG A 30 -12.61 2.06 -24.72
C ARG A 30 -12.25 3.31 -23.90
N ILE A 31 -11.75 3.13 -22.68
CA ILE A 31 -11.45 4.22 -21.75
C ILE A 31 -10.32 5.13 -22.24
N THR A 32 -9.46 4.63 -23.13
CA THR A 32 -8.39 5.42 -23.76
C THR A 32 -8.91 6.59 -24.59
N ALA A 33 -10.14 6.51 -25.09
CA ALA A 33 -10.78 7.61 -25.79
C ALA A 33 -11.02 8.85 -24.90
N TYR A 34 -11.04 8.67 -23.57
CA TYR A 34 -11.25 9.73 -22.59
C TYR A 34 -9.94 10.18 -21.91
N ALA A 35 -8.77 9.66 -22.31
CA ALA A 35 -7.50 9.89 -21.61
C ALA A 35 -7.12 11.37 -21.46
N ASP A 36 -7.31 12.19 -22.51
CA ASP A 36 -7.04 13.62 -22.45
C ASP A 36 -8.00 14.36 -21.52
N ARG A 37 -9.29 14.01 -21.55
CA ARG A 37 -10.31 14.59 -20.65
C ARG A 37 -10.07 14.19 -19.20
N LEU A 38 -9.66 12.95 -18.95
CA LEU A 38 -9.25 12.49 -17.63
C LEU A 38 -8.07 13.29 -17.10
N LEU A 39 -7.11 13.69 -17.93
CA LEU A 39 -6.00 14.53 -17.50
C LEU A 39 -6.44 15.96 -17.24
N ALA A 40 -7.18 16.57 -18.17
CA ALA A 40 -7.67 17.94 -18.03
C ALA A 40 -8.60 18.12 -16.83
N GLY A 41 -9.46 17.13 -16.55
CA GLY A 41 -10.39 17.18 -15.42
C GLY A 41 -9.69 17.28 -14.05
N LEU A 42 -8.47 16.75 -13.91
CA LEU A 42 -7.69 16.83 -12.65
C LEU A 42 -7.40 18.28 -12.22
N ASP A 43 -7.37 19.22 -13.16
CA ASP A 43 -7.09 20.63 -12.89
C ASP A 43 -8.29 21.33 -12.22
N THR A 44 -9.50 20.76 -12.35
CA THR A 44 -10.74 21.30 -11.77
C THR A 44 -11.13 20.66 -10.44
N LEU A 45 -10.48 19.55 -10.07
CA LEU A 45 -10.81 18.75 -8.89
C LEU A 45 -10.11 19.26 -7.63
N GLU A 46 -10.85 19.33 -6.52
CA GLU A 46 -10.34 19.66 -5.18
C GLU A 46 -9.71 18.43 -4.52
N TRP A 47 -8.78 17.79 -5.23
CA TRP A 47 -8.06 16.59 -4.78
C TRP A 47 -6.62 16.95 -4.41
N SER A 48 -5.97 16.13 -3.58
CA SER A 48 -4.55 16.31 -3.28
C SER A 48 -3.68 16.14 -4.54
N GLU A 49 -2.60 16.91 -4.65
CA GLU A 49 -1.68 16.77 -5.80
C GLU A 49 -1.06 15.38 -5.88
N SER A 50 -0.81 14.73 -4.74
CA SER A 50 -0.35 13.34 -4.71
C SER A 50 -1.32 12.39 -5.42
N LEU A 51 -2.63 12.52 -5.19
CA LEU A 51 -3.64 11.70 -5.85
C LEU A 51 -3.73 12.01 -7.36
N LYS A 52 -3.68 13.29 -7.72
CA LYS A 52 -3.67 13.72 -9.13
C LYS A 52 -2.43 13.16 -9.85
N ASP A 53 -1.26 13.22 -9.23
CA ASP A 53 -0.01 12.69 -9.78
C ASP A 53 -0.06 11.18 -9.98
N ILE A 54 -0.67 10.42 -9.06
CA ILE A 54 -0.91 8.98 -9.25
C ILE A 54 -1.71 8.74 -10.53
N GLN A 55 -2.78 9.50 -10.77
CA GLN A 55 -3.57 9.36 -12.01
C GLN A 55 -2.84 9.86 -13.26
N ARG A 56 -2.14 11.01 -13.20
CA ARG A 56 -1.31 11.52 -14.32
C ARG A 56 -0.29 10.48 -14.76
N ASN A 57 0.41 9.90 -13.79
CA ASN A 57 1.39 8.84 -14.04
C ASN A 57 0.73 7.58 -14.58
N TRP A 58 -0.42 7.17 -14.04
CA TRP A 58 -1.17 6.02 -14.51
C TRP A 58 -1.61 6.15 -15.96
N ILE A 59 -2.23 7.27 -16.31
CA ILE A 59 -2.67 7.60 -17.65
C ILE A 59 -1.46 7.70 -18.60
N GLY A 60 -0.38 8.32 -18.11
CA GLY A 60 0.93 8.33 -18.74
C GLY A 60 0.89 8.89 -20.16
N LYS A 61 0.40 10.12 -20.32
CA LYS A 61 0.44 10.81 -21.61
C LYS A 61 1.88 11.11 -21.99
N SER A 62 2.24 10.70 -23.20
CA SER A 62 3.52 10.96 -23.81
C SER A 62 3.28 11.53 -25.20
N VAL A 63 3.96 12.62 -25.51
CA VAL A 63 3.97 13.22 -26.85
C VAL A 63 5.29 12.82 -27.49
N GLY A 64 5.22 12.21 -28.67
CA GLY A 64 6.38 11.72 -29.39
C GLY A 64 6.15 11.71 -30.89
N GLY A 65 7.06 11.05 -31.61
CA GLY A 65 6.94 10.83 -33.04
C GLY A 65 6.99 9.34 -33.37
N SER A 66 6.13 8.91 -34.30
CA SER A 66 6.41 7.70 -35.07
C SER A 66 7.39 8.06 -36.18
N LEU A 67 8.44 7.26 -36.37
CA LEU A 67 9.47 7.44 -37.38
C LEU A 67 9.68 6.16 -38.17
N HIS A 68 9.92 6.29 -39.48
CA HIS A 68 10.15 5.17 -40.40
C HIS A 68 11.62 5.12 -40.81
N PHE A 69 12.22 3.95 -40.68
CA PHE A 69 13.59 3.67 -41.11
C PHE A 69 13.54 2.66 -42.25
N ASP A 70 14.06 3.05 -43.42
CA ASP A 70 14.11 2.17 -44.60
C ASP A 70 15.17 1.08 -44.39
N VAL A 71 14.84 -0.18 -44.69
CA VAL A 71 15.81 -1.28 -44.60
C VAL A 71 16.65 -1.32 -45.88
N VAL A 72 17.97 -1.33 -45.75
CA VAL A 72 18.90 -1.28 -46.88
C VAL A 72 18.68 -2.49 -47.81
N GLY A 73 18.48 -2.21 -49.10
CA GLY A 73 18.28 -3.24 -50.13
C GLY A 73 16.93 -3.96 -50.07
N LYS A 74 15.99 -3.49 -49.25
CA LYS A 74 14.68 -4.12 -49.00
C LYS A 74 13.54 -3.10 -49.13
N LYS A 75 12.30 -3.57 -49.30
CA LYS A 75 11.11 -2.70 -49.41
C LYS A 75 10.51 -2.37 -48.04
N GLU A 76 10.82 -3.20 -47.07
CA GLU A 76 10.37 -3.15 -45.70
C GLU A 76 10.90 -1.89 -45.01
N LYS A 77 10.07 -1.34 -44.12
CA LYS A 77 10.41 -0.21 -43.25
C LYS A 77 10.21 -0.62 -41.80
N ILE A 78 11.10 -0.17 -40.94
CA ILE A 78 10.95 -0.35 -39.49
C ILE A 78 10.30 0.91 -38.94
N GLU A 79 9.09 0.77 -38.39
CA GLU A 79 8.40 1.84 -37.67
C GLU A 79 8.79 1.79 -36.19
N VAL A 80 9.16 2.95 -35.62
CA VAL A 80 9.44 3.10 -34.19
C VAL A 80 8.65 4.25 -33.62
N PHE A 81 8.26 4.14 -32.35
CA PHE A 81 7.75 5.28 -31.59
C PHE A 81 8.77 5.71 -30.55
N THR A 82 9.06 7.01 -30.50
CA THR A 82 9.95 7.60 -29.49
C THR A 82 9.33 8.85 -28.88
N THR A 83 9.47 8.99 -27.56
CA THR A 83 9.18 10.23 -26.82
C THR A 83 10.37 11.18 -26.83
N ARG A 84 11.51 10.75 -27.40
CA ARG A 84 12.74 11.51 -27.54
C ARG A 84 13.13 11.68 -29.02
N PRO A 85 12.26 12.22 -29.89
CA PRO A 85 12.65 12.47 -31.28
C PRO A 85 13.80 13.48 -31.36
N ASP A 86 14.01 14.31 -30.33
CA ASP A 86 15.16 15.20 -30.17
C ASP A 86 16.52 14.48 -30.28
N THR A 87 16.60 13.19 -29.98
CA THR A 87 17.84 12.42 -30.00
C THR A 87 18.06 11.62 -31.29
N ILE A 88 17.20 11.75 -32.31
CA ILE A 88 17.24 10.93 -33.54
C ILE A 88 18.60 10.94 -34.26
N PHE A 89 19.34 12.04 -34.19
CA PHE A 89 20.68 12.15 -34.80
C PHE A 89 21.73 11.26 -34.12
N GLY A 90 21.48 10.88 -32.86
CA GLY A 90 22.31 9.98 -32.07
C GLY A 90 21.89 8.51 -32.16
N ALA A 91 20.88 8.19 -32.99
CA ALA A 91 20.47 6.80 -33.21
C ALA A 91 21.51 6.07 -34.06
N THR A 92 22.23 5.12 -33.45
CA THR A 92 23.36 4.41 -34.06
C THR A 92 23.11 2.95 -34.36
N PHE A 93 22.01 2.36 -33.85
CA PHE A 93 21.51 1.04 -34.21
C PHE A 93 20.01 0.95 -33.93
N MET A 94 19.37 -0.09 -34.46
CA MET A 94 17.96 -0.40 -34.22
C MET A 94 17.85 -1.70 -33.45
N VAL A 95 16.82 -1.83 -32.60
CA VAL A 95 16.54 -3.07 -31.88
C VAL A 95 15.08 -3.46 -32.03
N LEU A 96 14.84 -4.70 -32.47
CA LEU A 96 13.51 -5.30 -32.61
C LEU A 96 13.28 -6.33 -31.51
N ALA A 97 12.01 -6.51 -31.13
CA ALA A 97 11.61 -7.66 -30.33
C ALA A 97 11.92 -8.96 -31.11
N PRO A 98 12.38 -10.05 -30.45
CA PRO A 98 12.65 -11.33 -31.11
C PRO A 98 11.44 -11.90 -31.87
N GLU A 99 10.23 -11.58 -31.41
CA GLU A 99 8.97 -12.01 -31.99
C GLU A 99 8.44 -11.08 -33.11
N HIS A 100 9.16 -9.99 -33.42
CA HIS A 100 8.71 -9.01 -34.39
C HIS A 100 8.68 -9.60 -35.82
N GLU A 101 7.58 -9.37 -36.55
CA GLU A 101 7.31 -10.00 -37.85
C GLU A 101 8.44 -9.78 -38.87
N LEU A 102 9.00 -8.56 -38.91
CA LEU A 102 10.11 -8.21 -39.80
C LEU A 102 11.39 -9.04 -39.57
N VAL A 103 11.61 -9.61 -38.38
CA VAL A 103 12.88 -10.30 -38.07
C VAL A 103 13.17 -11.40 -39.08
N GLN A 104 12.18 -12.25 -39.39
CA GLN A 104 12.37 -13.33 -40.36
C GLN A 104 12.61 -12.83 -41.79
N HIS A 105 12.11 -11.65 -42.12
CA HIS A 105 12.22 -11.05 -43.45
C HIS A 105 13.55 -10.30 -43.64
N ILE A 106 14.07 -9.66 -42.59
CA ILE A 106 15.27 -8.82 -42.69
C ILE A 106 16.56 -9.61 -42.47
N THR A 107 16.54 -10.69 -41.69
CA THR A 107 17.74 -11.47 -41.34
C THR A 107 18.50 -12.01 -42.56
N SER A 108 19.81 -11.84 -42.57
CA SER A 108 20.69 -12.34 -43.64
C SER A 108 20.89 -13.86 -43.54
N ALA A 109 21.32 -14.49 -44.62
CA ALA A 109 21.54 -15.94 -44.65
C ALA A 109 22.61 -16.38 -43.63
N GLU A 110 23.65 -15.57 -43.47
CA GLU A 110 24.78 -15.82 -42.56
C GLU A 110 24.36 -15.73 -41.09
N GLN A 111 23.45 -14.82 -40.75
CA GLN A 111 23.01 -14.58 -39.37
C GLN A 111 21.81 -15.44 -38.95
N LYS A 112 21.19 -16.16 -39.89
CA LYS A 112 19.96 -16.92 -39.65
C LYS A 112 20.07 -17.92 -38.50
N GLN A 113 21.17 -18.67 -38.43
CA GLN A 113 21.36 -19.68 -37.39
C GLN A 113 21.46 -19.07 -35.98
N GLU A 114 22.15 -17.94 -35.84
CA GLU A 114 22.31 -17.24 -34.56
C GLU A 114 21.00 -16.61 -34.12
N VAL A 115 20.30 -15.92 -35.04
CA VAL A 115 19.00 -15.31 -34.80
C VAL A 115 17.95 -16.35 -34.39
N ASP A 116 17.83 -17.47 -35.12
CA ASP A 116 16.86 -18.53 -34.80
C ASP A 116 17.16 -19.16 -33.43
N SER A 117 18.45 -19.33 -33.09
CA SER A 117 18.88 -19.81 -31.78
C SER A 117 18.49 -18.84 -30.66
N TYR A 118 18.67 -17.55 -30.89
CA TYR A 118 18.30 -16.50 -29.94
C TYR A 118 16.77 -16.41 -29.74
N ILE A 119 15.98 -16.47 -30.82
CA ILE A 119 14.51 -16.48 -30.75
C ILE A 119 14.01 -17.70 -29.96
N ARG A 120 14.57 -18.90 -30.18
CA ARG A 120 14.18 -20.10 -29.43
C ARG A 120 14.48 -19.99 -27.93
N LYS A 121 15.63 -19.39 -27.57
CA LYS A 121 16.01 -19.16 -26.17
C LYS A 121 15.08 -18.14 -25.49
N THR A 122 14.67 -17.10 -26.22
CA THR A 122 13.82 -16.03 -25.67
C THR A 122 12.34 -16.39 -25.61
N LYS A 123 11.85 -17.25 -26.52
CA LYS A 123 10.44 -17.71 -26.57
C LYS A 123 9.97 -18.44 -25.31
N ASN A 124 10.89 -19.03 -24.54
CA ASN A 124 10.58 -19.74 -23.30
C ASN A 124 10.61 -18.84 -22.05
N ARG A 125 10.84 -17.54 -22.20
CA ARG A 125 10.95 -16.58 -21.09
C ARG A 125 9.72 -15.68 -21.05
N SER A 126 9.19 -15.42 -19.86
CA SER A 126 8.07 -14.48 -19.70
C SER A 126 8.53 -13.01 -19.86
N GLU A 127 7.63 -12.10 -20.28
CA GLU A 127 7.97 -10.66 -20.34
C GLU A 127 8.43 -10.12 -18.98
N ARG A 128 7.90 -10.65 -17.88
CA ARG A 128 8.30 -10.27 -16.52
C ARG A 128 9.70 -10.77 -16.18
N GLU A 129 10.07 -12.00 -16.56
CA GLU A 129 11.46 -12.50 -16.43
C GLU A 129 12.44 -11.63 -17.23
N ARG A 130 12.03 -11.21 -18.44
CA ARG A 130 12.81 -10.29 -19.28
C ARG A 130 12.96 -8.91 -18.61
N MET A 131 11.93 -8.44 -17.91
CA MET A 131 11.96 -7.19 -17.14
C MET A 131 12.69 -7.29 -15.79
N SER A 132 12.84 -8.47 -15.18
CA SER A 132 13.59 -8.65 -13.92
C SER A 132 15.10 -8.85 -14.14
N GLU A 133 15.50 -9.33 -15.32
CA GLU A 133 16.91 -9.58 -15.68
C GLU A 133 17.54 -8.48 -16.54
N VAL A 134 17.07 -7.23 -16.43
CA VAL A 134 17.56 -6.07 -17.23
C VAL A 134 19.09 -5.88 -17.13
N LYS A 135 19.74 -6.42 -16.09
CA LYS A 135 21.19 -6.36 -15.90
C LYS A 135 22.00 -7.28 -16.84
N LYS A 136 21.39 -8.27 -17.48
CA LYS A 136 22.09 -9.21 -18.37
C LYS A 136 21.87 -8.82 -19.83
N VAL A 137 22.78 -8.01 -20.37
CA VAL A 137 22.75 -7.57 -21.77
C VAL A 137 22.87 -8.78 -22.70
N SER A 138 21.90 -8.95 -23.61
CA SER A 138 21.90 -10.02 -24.62
C SER A 138 21.22 -9.55 -25.91
N GLY A 139 21.62 -10.11 -27.05
CA GLY A 139 21.04 -9.79 -28.35
C GLY A 139 21.73 -10.56 -29.48
N ALA A 140 21.16 -10.49 -30.68
CA ALA A 140 21.72 -11.08 -31.90
C ALA A 140 21.64 -10.08 -33.07
N PHE A 141 22.72 -9.99 -33.85
CA PHE A 141 22.76 -9.14 -35.03
C PHE A 141 21.99 -9.81 -36.17
N THR A 142 21.10 -9.07 -36.84
CA THR A 142 20.28 -9.66 -37.91
C THR A 142 21.03 -9.76 -39.25
N GLY A 143 22.15 -9.06 -39.41
CA GLY A 143 22.80 -8.89 -40.71
C GLY A 143 22.19 -7.79 -41.58
N ALA A 144 21.06 -7.21 -41.15
CA ALA A 144 20.41 -6.10 -41.83
C ALA A 144 20.88 -4.74 -41.30
N TYR A 145 20.79 -3.74 -42.17
CA TYR A 145 21.01 -2.33 -41.85
C TYR A 145 19.75 -1.55 -42.18
N ALA A 146 19.48 -0.51 -41.40
CA ALA A 146 18.43 0.46 -41.64
C ALA A 146 19.04 1.84 -41.91
N ILE A 147 18.33 2.72 -42.59
CA ILE A 147 18.77 4.09 -42.89
C ILE A 147 18.16 5.02 -41.87
N ASN A 148 19.01 5.73 -41.11
CA ASN A 148 18.54 6.81 -40.24
C ASN A 148 18.02 7.97 -41.12
N PRO A 149 16.73 8.33 -41.04
CA PRO A 149 16.13 9.25 -42.00
C PRO A 149 16.57 10.72 -41.80
N PHE A 150 17.25 11.06 -40.70
CA PHE A 150 17.77 12.41 -40.46
C PHE A 150 19.25 12.55 -40.84
N THR A 151 20.04 11.48 -40.73
CA THR A 151 21.47 11.50 -41.04
C THR A 151 21.84 10.83 -42.36
N ASN A 152 20.91 10.05 -42.95
CA ASN A 152 21.11 9.16 -44.10
C ASN A 152 22.24 8.13 -43.89
N LYS A 153 22.62 7.84 -42.65
CA LYS A 153 23.62 6.82 -42.32
C LYS A 153 22.97 5.46 -42.16
N GLU A 154 23.68 4.41 -42.60
CA GLU A 154 23.31 3.03 -42.32
C GLU A 154 23.62 2.69 -40.86
N ILE A 155 22.65 2.08 -40.19
CA ILE A 155 22.74 1.66 -38.79
C ILE A 155 22.32 0.18 -38.66
N PRO A 156 23.08 -0.66 -37.94
CA PRO A 156 22.80 -2.09 -37.85
C PRO A 156 21.50 -2.38 -37.11
N VAL A 157 20.80 -3.45 -37.52
CA VAL A 157 19.55 -3.90 -36.89
C VAL A 157 19.80 -5.15 -36.06
N TRP A 158 19.43 -5.09 -34.78
CA TRP A 158 19.59 -6.15 -33.79
C TRP A 158 18.23 -6.65 -33.29
N ILE A 159 18.23 -7.84 -32.67
CA ILE A 159 17.13 -8.29 -31.80
C ILE A 159 17.63 -8.41 -30.37
N ALA A 160 16.79 -8.03 -29.40
CA ALA A 160 17.13 -8.13 -27.98
C ALA A 160 15.90 -8.34 -27.09
N ASP A 161 16.10 -9.01 -25.96
CA ASP A 161 15.04 -9.36 -25.01
C ASP A 161 14.47 -8.16 -24.23
N TYR A 162 15.18 -7.03 -24.16
CA TYR A 162 14.66 -5.83 -23.51
C TYR A 162 13.64 -5.04 -24.34
N VAL A 163 13.47 -5.36 -25.64
CA VAL A 163 12.44 -4.79 -26.50
C VAL A 163 11.24 -5.74 -26.56
N LEU A 164 10.05 -5.24 -26.24
CA LEU A 164 8.84 -6.05 -26.07
C LEU A 164 7.82 -5.76 -27.19
N MET A 165 7.25 -6.81 -27.78
CA MET A 165 6.24 -6.66 -28.84
C MET A 165 4.96 -5.97 -28.35
N GLY A 166 4.61 -6.11 -27.07
CA GLY A 166 3.45 -5.45 -26.45
C GLY A 166 3.62 -3.95 -26.15
N TYR A 167 4.82 -3.39 -26.37
CA TYR A 167 5.13 -1.99 -26.06
C TYR A 167 5.61 -1.23 -27.30
N GLY A 168 4.96 -0.10 -27.60
CA GLY A 168 5.23 0.67 -28.82
C GLY A 168 4.90 -0.12 -30.08
N THR A 169 5.81 -0.13 -31.05
CA THR A 169 5.70 -0.89 -32.30
C THR A 169 6.42 -2.25 -32.23
N GLY A 170 7.00 -2.61 -31.09
CA GLY A 170 7.91 -3.76 -30.99
C GLY A 170 9.30 -3.53 -31.58
N ALA A 171 9.62 -2.28 -31.95
CA ALA A 171 10.94 -1.85 -32.41
C ALA A 171 11.30 -0.48 -31.79
N ILE A 172 12.60 -0.24 -31.57
CA ILE A 172 13.12 1.03 -31.07
C ILE A 172 14.30 1.52 -31.92
N MET A 173 14.47 2.83 -31.97
CA MET A 173 15.75 3.45 -32.33
C MET A 173 16.60 3.49 -31.07
N ALA A 174 17.83 2.98 -31.12
CA ALA A 174 18.71 2.99 -29.96
C ALA A 174 19.62 4.21 -29.98
N VAL A 175 19.61 4.99 -28.91
CA VAL A 175 20.41 6.24 -28.78
C VAL A 175 21.32 6.14 -27.56
N PRO A 176 22.48 5.47 -27.66
CA PRO A 176 23.29 5.08 -26.51
C PRO A 176 23.74 6.24 -25.62
N ALA A 177 24.00 7.42 -26.17
CA ALA A 177 24.44 8.55 -25.36
C ALA A 177 23.34 9.07 -24.41
N HIS A 178 22.06 8.71 -24.62
CA HIS A 178 20.92 9.32 -23.93
C HIS A 178 19.83 8.30 -23.48
N ASP A 179 20.13 6.99 -23.51
CA ASP A 179 19.35 5.93 -22.84
C ASP A 179 20.31 4.90 -22.25
N SER A 180 20.22 4.67 -20.94
CA SER A 180 21.08 3.74 -20.19
C SER A 180 21.03 2.28 -20.67
N ARG A 181 19.90 1.78 -21.18
CA ARG A 181 19.81 0.40 -21.70
C ARG A 181 20.52 0.30 -23.05
N ASP A 182 20.30 1.29 -23.91
CA ASP A 182 20.98 1.37 -25.20
C ASP A 182 22.49 1.56 -25.02
N PHE A 183 22.92 2.31 -23.99
CA PHE A 183 24.32 2.47 -23.62
C PHE A 183 24.95 1.15 -23.19
N ALA A 184 24.32 0.42 -22.28
CA ALA A 184 24.81 -0.88 -21.83
C ALA A 184 24.91 -1.87 -23.00
N PHE A 185 23.91 -1.88 -23.90
CA PHE A 185 23.92 -2.67 -25.12
C PHE A 185 25.07 -2.28 -26.06
N ALA A 186 25.23 -0.98 -26.31
CA ALA A 186 26.30 -0.45 -27.14
C ALA A 186 27.69 -0.77 -26.59
N ARG A 187 27.89 -0.67 -25.27
CA ARG A 187 29.16 -1.03 -24.62
C ARG A 187 29.46 -2.52 -24.74
N TYR A 188 28.46 -3.38 -24.55
CA TYR A 188 28.62 -4.83 -24.65
C TYR A 188 28.99 -5.27 -26.08
N PHE A 189 28.28 -4.75 -27.09
CA PHE A 189 28.48 -5.10 -28.49
C PHE A 189 29.45 -4.17 -29.25
N LYS A 190 30.09 -3.23 -28.54
CA LYS A 190 31.04 -2.24 -29.08
C LYS A 190 30.46 -1.43 -30.25
N LEU A 191 29.22 -0.97 -30.10
CA LEU A 191 28.52 -0.14 -31.07
C LEU A 191 28.84 1.35 -30.87
N LEU A 192 28.61 2.14 -31.92
CA LEU A 192 28.90 3.58 -31.93
C LEU A 192 28.02 4.34 -30.92
N VAL A 193 28.62 5.29 -30.22
CA VAL A 193 27.93 6.21 -29.30
C VAL A 193 28.15 7.64 -29.78
N ILE A 194 27.06 8.39 -30.01
CA ILE A 194 27.12 9.80 -30.46
C ILE A 194 26.31 10.65 -29.49
N GLN A 195 26.97 11.62 -28.85
CA GLN A 195 26.30 12.63 -28.04
C GLN A 195 25.59 13.65 -28.95
N VAL A 196 24.29 13.84 -28.71
CA VAL A 196 23.45 14.82 -29.41
C VAL A 196 22.76 15.84 -28.50
N ILE A 197 22.91 15.69 -27.18
CA ILE A 197 22.45 16.67 -26.18
C ILE A 197 23.61 17.09 -25.29
N GLY A 198 23.78 18.40 -25.14
CA GLY A 198 24.77 19.02 -24.27
C GLY A 198 24.15 20.09 -23.37
N GLN A 199 24.94 20.56 -22.39
CA GLN A 199 24.59 21.74 -21.61
C GLN A 199 24.90 23.00 -22.42
N ALA A 200 24.03 24.00 -22.34
CA ALA A 200 24.24 25.28 -23.02
C ALA A 200 25.58 25.91 -22.60
N GLY A 201 26.41 26.26 -23.58
CA GLY A 201 27.72 26.89 -23.34
C GLY A 201 28.85 25.95 -22.92
N LYS A 202 28.65 24.62 -22.95
CA LYS A 202 29.72 23.63 -22.74
C LYS A 202 30.01 22.84 -24.01
N GLU A 203 31.29 22.53 -24.23
CA GLU A 203 31.71 21.68 -25.33
C GLU A 203 31.20 20.23 -25.15
N PRO A 204 30.90 19.51 -26.25
CA PRO A 204 30.59 18.09 -26.21
C PRO A 204 31.72 17.27 -25.57
N THR A 205 31.37 16.24 -24.82
CA THR A 205 32.34 15.30 -24.24
C THR A 205 32.46 14.06 -25.12
N ASP A 206 33.66 13.49 -25.22
CA ASP A 206 33.89 12.26 -25.99
C ASP A 206 33.19 11.06 -25.32
N PRO A 207 32.18 10.43 -25.96
CA PRO A 207 31.43 9.33 -25.36
C PRO A 207 32.21 8.02 -25.21
N THR A 208 33.37 7.88 -25.86
CA THR A 208 34.17 6.65 -25.80
C THR A 208 34.65 6.32 -24.38
N GLY A 209 34.89 7.36 -23.57
CA GLY A 209 35.33 7.27 -22.18
C GLY A 209 34.21 7.32 -21.14
N TRP A 210 32.93 7.34 -21.54
CA TRP A 210 31.84 7.40 -20.58
C TRP A 210 31.65 6.05 -19.85
N GLU A 211 31.35 6.13 -18.55
CA GLU A 211 30.95 4.99 -17.73
C GLU A 211 29.42 4.79 -17.72
N GLU A 212 28.67 5.87 -17.92
CA GLU A 212 27.21 5.90 -17.93
C GLU A 212 26.69 6.82 -19.05
N SER A 213 25.42 6.66 -19.43
CA SER A 213 24.75 7.51 -20.42
C SER A 213 24.38 8.87 -19.85
N TYR A 214 24.21 9.87 -20.73
CA TYR A 214 23.76 11.20 -20.39
C TYR A 214 22.25 11.35 -20.67
N ASP A 215 21.41 10.84 -19.78
CA ASP A 215 19.94 10.71 -19.96
C ASP A 215 19.18 12.02 -19.65
N ALA A 216 19.76 13.18 -19.96
CA ALA A 216 19.16 14.47 -19.66
C ALA A 216 17.90 14.73 -20.52
N LYS A 217 16.83 15.23 -19.88
CA LYS A 217 15.58 15.68 -20.54
C LYS A 217 15.57 17.17 -20.83
N GLU A 218 16.62 17.87 -20.43
CA GLU A 218 16.82 19.31 -20.60
C GLU A 218 18.24 19.54 -21.14
N GLY A 219 18.44 20.66 -21.84
CA GLY A 219 19.69 20.97 -22.53
C GLY A 219 19.45 21.47 -23.94
N VAL A 220 20.53 21.52 -24.74
CA VAL A 220 20.50 21.96 -26.13
C VAL A 220 21.01 20.86 -27.06
N LEU A 221 20.46 20.83 -28.27
CA LEU A 221 20.90 19.89 -29.29
C LEU A 221 22.29 20.27 -29.82
N ILE A 222 23.13 19.26 -29.97
CA ILE A 222 24.46 19.31 -30.60
C ILE A 222 24.56 18.15 -31.59
N ASN A 223 25.51 18.21 -32.54
CA ASN A 223 25.68 17.17 -33.57
C ASN A 223 24.39 16.77 -34.33
N SER A 224 23.42 17.68 -34.41
CA SER A 224 22.05 17.46 -34.89
C SER A 224 21.68 18.33 -36.10
N GLY A 225 22.68 18.68 -36.91
CA GLY A 225 22.51 19.46 -38.14
C GLY A 225 21.83 20.81 -37.91
N LYS A 226 20.71 21.05 -38.61
CA LYS A 226 19.95 22.32 -38.55
C LYS A 226 19.26 22.58 -37.19
N PHE A 227 19.20 21.58 -36.31
CA PHE A 227 18.59 21.70 -34.99
C PHE A 227 19.60 22.04 -33.89
N ASN A 228 20.90 22.16 -34.23
CA ASN A 228 21.93 22.55 -33.27
C ASN A 228 21.58 23.87 -32.56
N GLY A 229 21.74 23.89 -31.24
CA GLY A 229 21.45 25.03 -30.37
C GLY A 229 20.00 25.15 -29.91
N MET A 230 19.07 24.36 -30.47
CA MET A 230 17.68 24.36 -29.99
C MET A 230 17.57 23.66 -28.63
N GLU A 231 16.71 24.20 -27.75
CA GLU A 231 16.37 23.53 -26.50
C GLU A 231 15.56 22.26 -26.74
N VAL A 232 15.79 21.21 -25.94
CA VAL A 232 15.13 19.90 -26.07
C VAL A 232 13.62 20.00 -26.25
N LYS A 233 12.94 20.81 -25.43
CA LYS A 233 11.47 20.96 -25.47
C LYS A 233 10.98 21.51 -26.82
N GLN A 234 11.71 22.46 -27.40
CA GLN A 234 11.40 23.02 -28.71
C GLN A 234 11.76 22.03 -29.83
N ALA A 235 12.93 21.38 -29.72
CA ALA A 235 13.44 20.44 -30.70
C ALA A 235 12.52 19.24 -30.93
N ILE A 236 11.88 18.71 -29.87
CA ILE A 236 10.91 17.61 -29.99
C ILE A 236 9.81 17.95 -31.01
N SER A 237 9.20 19.14 -30.90
CA SER A 237 8.11 19.55 -31.79
C SER A 237 8.63 19.82 -33.21
N SER A 238 9.78 20.50 -33.33
CA SER A 238 10.39 20.83 -34.63
C SER A 238 10.81 19.60 -35.43
N ILE A 239 11.36 18.58 -34.77
CA ILE A 239 11.78 17.33 -35.42
C ILE A 239 10.58 16.48 -35.83
N VAL A 240 9.52 16.46 -35.02
CA VAL A 240 8.26 15.80 -35.40
C VAL A 240 7.64 16.47 -36.63
N SER A 241 7.58 17.81 -36.66
CA SER A 241 7.09 18.56 -37.83
C SER A 241 7.92 18.27 -39.08
N GLU A 242 9.26 18.25 -38.96
CA GLU A 242 10.14 17.89 -40.07
C GLU A 242 9.90 16.45 -40.57
N ALA A 243 9.61 15.52 -39.66
CA ALA A 243 9.32 14.14 -40.01
C ALA A 243 7.99 14.03 -40.80
N GLU A 244 6.98 14.82 -40.43
CA GLU A 244 5.70 14.93 -41.12
C GLU A 244 5.87 15.54 -42.52
N ASP A 245 6.57 16.67 -42.62
CA ASP A 245 6.81 17.38 -43.88
C ASP A 245 7.56 16.49 -44.89
N ARG A 246 8.54 15.73 -44.41
CA ARG A 246 9.31 14.78 -45.22
C ARG A 246 8.61 13.44 -45.43
N LYS A 247 7.43 13.22 -44.84
CA LYS A 247 6.67 11.96 -44.87
C LYS A 247 7.48 10.74 -44.41
N ILE A 248 8.38 10.96 -43.44
CA ILE A 248 9.20 9.93 -42.80
C ILE A 248 8.71 9.61 -41.38
N GLY A 249 7.64 10.25 -40.93
CA GLY A 249 7.05 10.03 -39.61
C GLY A 249 5.79 10.86 -39.39
N SER A 250 5.21 10.74 -38.21
CA SER A 250 4.08 11.55 -37.76
C SER A 250 4.10 11.78 -36.26
N GLY A 251 3.62 12.94 -35.81
CA GLY A 251 3.37 13.20 -34.39
C GLY A 251 2.35 12.20 -33.85
N LYS A 252 2.63 11.63 -32.68
CA LYS A 252 1.73 10.69 -32.03
C LYS A 252 1.67 10.96 -30.55
N ILE A 253 0.45 11.11 -30.06
CA ILE A 253 0.16 11.10 -28.62
C ILE A 253 -0.07 9.64 -28.25
N ASN A 254 0.73 9.15 -27.31
CA ASN A 254 0.58 7.82 -26.75
C ASN A 254 0.25 7.93 -25.26
N PHE A 255 -0.62 7.03 -24.81
CA PHE A 255 -0.96 6.88 -23.41
C PHE A 255 -0.47 5.53 -22.90
N ARG A 256 -0.01 5.51 -21.65
CA ARG A 256 0.25 4.25 -20.93
C ARG A 256 -1.05 3.53 -20.60
N LEU A 257 -2.13 4.28 -20.40
CA LEU A 257 -3.49 3.75 -20.20
C LEU A 257 -3.86 2.79 -21.33
N ARG A 258 -4.43 1.65 -20.97
CA ARG A 258 -5.00 0.67 -21.90
C ARG A 258 -6.51 0.62 -21.72
N ASP A 259 -7.20 0.12 -22.74
CA ASP A 259 -8.63 -0.14 -22.62
C ASP A 259 -8.91 -1.18 -21.53
N ALA A 260 -10.03 -1.00 -20.83
CA ALA A 260 -10.33 -1.79 -19.65
C ALA A 260 -11.03 -3.09 -20.04
N ILE A 261 -10.39 -4.23 -19.77
CA ILE A 261 -11.00 -5.55 -19.97
C ILE A 261 -12.24 -5.67 -19.07
N PHE A 262 -13.39 -5.79 -19.72
CA PHE A 262 -14.71 -5.76 -19.10
C PHE A 262 -15.36 -7.15 -19.02
N SER A 263 -14.72 -8.21 -19.49
CA SER A 263 -15.20 -9.58 -19.31
C SER A 263 -14.61 -10.26 -18.07
N ARG A 264 -15.40 -11.07 -17.38
CA ARG A 264 -14.97 -12.00 -16.34
C ARG A 264 -15.55 -13.39 -16.61
N GLN A 265 -14.68 -14.40 -16.59
CA GLN A 265 -15.05 -15.80 -16.71
C GLN A 265 -15.39 -16.33 -15.31
N ARG A 266 -16.46 -15.77 -14.72
CA ARG A 266 -16.95 -16.04 -13.37
C ARG A 266 -18.48 -16.10 -13.39
N TYR A 267 -19.06 -16.76 -12.41
CA TYR A 267 -20.51 -16.81 -12.25
C TYR A 267 -21.07 -15.52 -11.64
N TRP A 268 -20.48 -15.07 -10.53
CA TRP A 268 -21.05 -13.96 -9.73
C TRP A 268 -20.65 -12.60 -10.30
N GLY A 269 -21.46 -12.11 -11.24
CA GLY A 269 -21.38 -10.76 -11.81
C GLY A 269 -22.53 -10.50 -12.78
N GLU A 270 -22.73 -9.24 -13.18
CA GLU A 270 -23.84 -8.87 -14.06
C GLU A 270 -23.69 -9.55 -15.44
N PRO A 271 -24.73 -10.24 -15.96
CA PRO A 271 -24.71 -10.79 -17.30
C PRO A 271 -24.60 -9.70 -18.37
N PHE A 272 -23.84 -9.96 -19.42
CA PHE A 272 -23.88 -9.09 -20.60
C PHE A 272 -25.21 -9.30 -21.34
N PRO A 273 -25.96 -8.22 -21.66
CA PRO A 273 -27.18 -8.32 -22.45
C PRO A 273 -26.86 -8.47 -23.95
N MET A 274 -26.05 -9.47 -24.29
CA MET A 274 -25.53 -9.73 -25.63
C MET A 274 -25.80 -11.17 -26.03
N TYR A 275 -26.19 -11.39 -27.29
CA TYR A 275 -26.34 -12.71 -27.89
C TYR A 275 -25.60 -12.78 -29.23
N TYR A 276 -25.39 -13.99 -29.75
CA TYR A 276 -24.58 -14.21 -30.95
C TYR A 276 -25.38 -14.83 -32.10
N VAL A 277 -25.31 -14.20 -33.27
CA VAL A 277 -25.81 -14.75 -34.55
C VAL A 277 -24.61 -14.97 -35.46
N ASP A 278 -24.34 -16.22 -35.84
CA ASP A 278 -23.18 -16.61 -36.67
C ASP A 278 -21.84 -16.03 -36.15
N GLY A 279 -21.66 -16.01 -34.82
CA GLY A 279 -20.46 -15.48 -34.14
C GLY A 279 -20.38 -13.95 -34.03
N THR A 280 -21.36 -13.23 -34.58
CA THR A 280 -21.48 -11.76 -34.48
C THR A 280 -22.34 -11.39 -33.26
N PRO A 281 -21.90 -10.49 -32.36
CA PRO A 281 -22.65 -10.10 -31.18
C PRO A 281 -23.73 -9.05 -31.50
N TYR A 282 -24.90 -9.20 -30.89
CA TYR A 282 -26.04 -8.28 -30.96
C TYR A 282 -26.54 -7.96 -29.56
N ALA A 283 -26.93 -6.70 -29.33
CA ALA A 283 -27.49 -6.27 -28.06
C ALA A 283 -28.96 -6.72 -27.94
N MET A 284 -29.35 -7.15 -26.74
CA MET A 284 -30.74 -7.42 -26.40
C MET A 284 -31.59 -6.14 -26.40
N GLU A 285 -32.88 -6.27 -26.65
CA GLU A 285 -33.81 -5.15 -26.54
C GLU A 285 -33.98 -4.71 -25.07
N GLU A 286 -34.07 -3.39 -24.82
CA GLU A 286 -34.19 -2.88 -23.44
C GLU A 286 -35.41 -3.44 -22.68
N LYS A 287 -36.51 -3.72 -23.38
CA LYS A 287 -37.76 -4.22 -22.80
C LYS A 287 -37.65 -5.63 -22.20
N ILE A 288 -36.62 -6.40 -22.56
CA ILE A 288 -36.38 -7.75 -22.04
C ILE A 288 -35.36 -7.76 -20.90
N LEU A 289 -34.84 -6.59 -20.51
CA LEU A 289 -33.97 -6.43 -19.36
C LEU A 289 -34.78 -6.33 -18.05
N PRO A 290 -34.20 -6.71 -16.89
CA PRO A 290 -32.83 -7.20 -16.71
C PRO A 290 -32.64 -8.65 -17.18
N LEU A 291 -31.45 -8.97 -17.66
CA LEU A 291 -31.04 -10.36 -17.88
C LEU A 291 -30.56 -10.96 -16.56
N GLU A 292 -31.42 -11.75 -15.91
CA GLU A 292 -31.13 -12.34 -14.61
C GLU A 292 -30.08 -13.47 -14.69
N LEU A 293 -29.26 -13.60 -13.65
CA LEU A 293 -28.31 -14.71 -13.54
C LEU A 293 -29.06 -16.05 -13.45
N PRO A 294 -28.78 -17.01 -14.35
CA PRO A 294 -29.44 -18.30 -14.35
C PRO A 294 -28.85 -19.23 -13.29
N SER A 295 -29.63 -20.21 -12.83
CA SER A 295 -29.07 -21.29 -12.01
C SER A 295 -28.12 -22.17 -12.83
N VAL A 296 -26.99 -22.56 -12.22
CA VAL A 296 -25.99 -23.47 -12.78
C VAL A 296 -25.74 -24.65 -11.85
N ASP A 297 -25.24 -25.76 -12.38
CA ASP A 297 -24.91 -26.96 -11.60
C ASP A 297 -23.62 -26.82 -10.78
N ALA A 298 -22.70 -25.95 -11.22
CA ALA A 298 -21.45 -25.65 -10.54
C ALA A 298 -20.94 -24.23 -10.90
N TYR A 299 -20.23 -23.61 -9.95
CA TYR A 299 -19.66 -22.26 -10.13
C TYR A 299 -18.24 -22.25 -10.72
N LEU A 300 -17.68 -23.43 -10.98
CA LEU A 300 -16.38 -23.59 -11.63
C LEU A 300 -16.53 -23.55 -13.15
N PRO A 301 -15.46 -23.22 -13.90
CA PRO A 301 -15.46 -23.38 -15.36
C PRO A 301 -15.91 -24.77 -15.81
N THR A 302 -16.37 -24.90 -17.06
CA THR A 302 -16.63 -26.21 -17.68
C THR A 302 -15.34 -27.02 -17.83
N GLU A 303 -15.44 -28.31 -18.14
CA GLU A 303 -14.25 -29.15 -18.43
C GLU A 303 -13.47 -28.64 -19.66
N SER A 304 -14.16 -28.02 -20.64
CA SER A 304 -13.57 -27.32 -21.79
C SER A 304 -12.92 -25.98 -21.44
N GLY A 305 -13.07 -25.50 -20.19
CA GLY A 305 -12.53 -24.24 -19.68
C GLY A 305 -13.38 -23.01 -19.99
N GLU A 306 -14.65 -23.19 -20.37
CA GLU A 306 -15.61 -22.11 -20.62
C GLU A 306 -16.11 -21.48 -19.32
N PRO A 307 -16.62 -20.24 -19.36
CA PRO A 307 -17.16 -19.55 -18.19
C PRO A 307 -18.27 -20.36 -17.49
N PRO A 308 -18.48 -20.18 -16.17
CA PRO A 308 -19.52 -20.91 -15.44
C PRO A 308 -20.93 -20.78 -16.03
N LEU A 309 -21.29 -19.66 -16.65
CA LEU A 309 -22.60 -19.49 -17.28
C LEU A 309 -22.84 -20.42 -18.49
N ALA A 310 -21.78 -20.97 -19.10
CA ALA A 310 -21.93 -21.99 -20.14
C ALA A 310 -22.59 -23.29 -19.61
N ARG A 311 -22.66 -23.46 -18.28
CA ARG A 311 -23.36 -24.57 -17.62
C ARG A 311 -24.87 -24.36 -17.50
N ALA A 312 -25.36 -23.14 -17.73
CA ALA A 312 -26.76 -22.81 -17.58
C ALA A 312 -27.62 -23.54 -18.63
N LYS A 313 -28.74 -24.11 -18.19
CA LYS A 313 -29.70 -24.75 -19.10
C LYS A 313 -30.48 -23.68 -19.85
N ASN A 314 -30.63 -23.85 -21.16
CA ASN A 314 -31.37 -22.93 -22.04
C ASN A 314 -30.85 -21.49 -21.99
N TRP A 315 -29.53 -21.29 -21.91
CA TRP A 315 -28.91 -19.96 -21.98
C TRP A 315 -28.85 -19.43 -23.43
N ILE A 316 -30.03 -19.24 -24.00
CA ILE A 316 -30.29 -18.84 -25.38
C ILE A 316 -31.43 -17.82 -25.43
N THR A 317 -31.51 -17.03 -26.51
CA THR A 317 -32.67 -16.17 -26.76
C THR A 317 -33.91 -16.99 -27.13
N ASN A 318 -35.09 -16.35 -27.20
CA ASN A 318 -36.33 -17.00 -27.64
C ASN A 318 -36.23 -17.57 -29.07
N GLU A 319 -35.39 -16.97 -29.90
CA GLU A 319 -35.10 -17.38 -31.28
C GLU A 319 -34.04 -18.50 -31.36
N GLY A 320 -33.48 -18.91 -30.22
CA GLY A 320 -32.51 -20.00 -30.12
C GLY A 320 -31.05 -19.58 -30.27
N TYR A 321 -30.72 -18.28 -30.22
CA TYR A 321 -29.35 -17.81 -30.34
C TYR A 321 -28.60 -17.88 -29.00
N PRO A 322 -27.31 -18.29 -28.99
CA PRO A 322 -26.52 -18.35 -27.75
C PRO A 322 -26.30 -16.97 -27.13
N VAL A 323 -26.46 -16.88 -25.81
CA VAL A 323 -26.23 -15.67 -25.01
C VAL A 323 -24.79 -15.64 -24.48
N GLU A 324 -24.23 -14.44 -24.28
CA GLU A 324 -22.90 -14.24 -23.70
C GLU A 324 -22.76 -14.96 -22.34
N THR A 325 -21.62 -15.62 -22.14
CA THR A 325 -21.34 -16.44 -20.95
C THR A 325 -20.32 -15.79 -20.01
N ASN A 326 -19.66 -14.71 -20.44
CA ASN A 326 -18.91 -13.85 -19.54
C ASN A 326 -19.86 -12.97 -18.71
N THR A 327 -19.40 -12.55 -17.53
CA THR A 327 -20.05 -11.51 -16.73
C THR A 327 -19.21 -10.23 -16.69
N MET A 328 -19.84 -9.12 -16.32
CA MET A 328 -19.16 -7.84 -16.09
C MET A 328 -18.36 -7.89 -14.77
N PRO A 329 -17.26 -7.12 -14.65
CA PRO A 329 -16.47 -7.03 -13.43
C PRO A 329 -17.21 -6.26 -12.34
N GLY A 330 -16.80 -6.45 -11.08
CA GLY A 330 -17.36 -5.69 -9.95
C GLY A 330 -17.25 -4.17 -10.09
N PHE A 331 -16.28 -3.66 -10.87
CA PHE A 331 -16.18 -2.23 -11.14
C PHE A 331 -17.26 -1.69 -12.09
N ALA A 332 -18.05 -2.54 -12.75
CA ALA A 332 -19.20 -2.10 -13.54
C ALA A 332 -20.23 -1.39 -12.64
N GLY A 333 -20.61 -2.03 -11.52
CA GLY A 333 -21.53 -1.43 -10.55
C GLY A 333 -20.90 -0.27 -9.79
N SER A 334 -19.66 -0.43 -9.32
CA SER A 334 -19.00 0.61 -8.51
C SER A 334 -18.60 1.87 -9.30
N SER A 335 -18.66 1.87 -10.64
CA SER A 335 -18.41 3.08 -11.42
C SER A 335 -19.60 4.05 -11.48
N GLY A 336 -20.81 3.60 -11.11
CA GLY A 336 -22.02 4.40 -11.23
C GLY A 336 -22.95 4.39 -10.02
N TYR A 337 -22.60 3.69 -8.94
CA TYR A 337 -23.48 3.53 -7.77
C TYR A 337 -23.87 4.85 -7.07
N TYR A 338 -22.99 5.85 -7.04
CA TYR A 338 -23.27 7.16 -6.43
C TYR A 338 -24.40 7.91 -7.18
N LEU A 339 -24.53 7.70 -8.49
CA LEU A 339 -25.65 8.21 -9.27
C LEU A 339 -26.93 7.47 -8.94
N ARG A 340 -26.85 6.14 -8.74
CA ARG A 340 -28.01 5.34 -8.38
C ARG A 340 -28.56 5.70 -6.99
N TYR A 341 -27.71 6.13 -6.05
CA TYR A 341 -28.17 6.62 -4.76
C TYR A 341 -29.02 7.90 -4.82
N MET A 342 -28.94 8.66 -5.92
CA MET A 342 -29.79 9.83 -6.12
C MET A 342 -31.27 9.45 -6.28
N ASP A 343 -31.55 8.27 -6.85
CA ASP A 343 -32.90 7.77 -7.11
C ASP A 343 -32.97 6.22 -7.11
N PRO A 344 -32.73 5.57 -5.96
CA PRO A 344 -32.48 4.13 -5.91
C PRO A 344 -33.73 3.26 -6.15
N GLN A 345 -34.93 3.84 -6.01
CA GLN A 345 -36.20 3.14 -6.17
C GLN A 345 -36.77 3.25 -7.59
N ASN A 346 -36.12 4.00 -8.49
CA ASN A 346 -36.58 4.19 -9.86
C ASN A 346 -36.48 2.89 -10.67
N LYS A 347 -37.62 2.36 -11.13
CA LYS A 347 -37.68 1.07 -11.84
C LYS A 347 -37.65 1.21 -13.36
N SER A 348 -37.78 2.43 -13.88
CA SER A 348 -37.91 2.69 -15.32
C SER A 348 -36.67 3.35 -15.93
N GLU A 349 -35.89 4.06 -15.10
CA GLU A 349 -34.72 4.81 -15.53
C GLU A 349 -33.55 4.55 -14.58
N TYR A 350 -32.35 4.93 -15.02
CA TYR A 350 -31.15 4.79 -14.20
C TYR A 350 -31.21 5.72 -12.96
N PHE A 351 -31.67 6.96 -13.16
CA PHE A 351 -32.09 7.96 -12.17
C PHE A 351 -32.92 9.03 -12.88
N SER A 352 -33.83 9.72 -12.17
CA SER A 352 -34.66 10.79 -12.74
C SER A 352 -33.88 12.09 -13.00
N LYS A 353 -34.41 12.92 -13.92
CA LYS A 353 -33.86 14.25 -14.20
C LYS A 353 -33.92 15.15 -12.97
N GLU A 354 -34.98 15.07 -12.20
CA GLU A 354 -35.17 15.85 -10.97
C GLU A 354 -34.07 15.49 -9.96
N ALA A 355 -33.79 14.20 -9.76
CA ALA A 355 -32.78 13.73 -8.82
C ALA A 355 -31.37 14.19 -9.22
N VAL A 356 -30.98 14.03 -10.49
CA VAL A 356 -29.62 14.43 -10.92
C VAL A 356 -29.42 15.93 -10.95
N ASN A 357 -30.46 16.74 -11.20
CA ASN A 357 -30.35 18.20 -11.11
C ASN A 357 -30.34 18.70 -9.66
N TYR A 358 -30.92 17.96 -8.72
CA TYR A 358 -30.87 18.29 -7.30
C TYR A 358 -29.51 17.92 -6.68
N TRP A 359 -29.06 16.67 -6.87
CA TRP A 359 -27.83 16.18 -6.26
C TRP A 359 -26.57 16.54 -7.04
N GLU A 360 -26.67 16.74 -8.36
CA GLU A 360 -25.56 17.05 -9.28
C GLU A 360 -24.42 16.03 -9.26
N ASN A 361 -23.48 16.17 -8.32
CA ASN A 361 -22.30 15.34 -8.12
C ASN A 361 -22.02 15.21 -6.61
N VAL A 362 -21.07 14.35 -6.23
CA VAL A 362 -20.71 14.17 -4.83
C VAL A 362 -19.82 15.33 -4.37
N ASP A 363 -20.23 16.07 -3.34
CA ASP A 363 -19.44 17.15 -2.74
C ASP A 363 -18.13 16.65 -2.13
N LEU A 364 -18.21 15.59 -1.32
CA LEU A 364 -17.07 14.99 -0.63
C LEU A 364 -17.10 13.47 -0.75
N TYR A 365 -16.03 12.91 -1.31
CA TYR A 365 -15.78 11.48 -1.34
C TYR A 365 -14.67 11.08 -0.36
N ILE A 366 -14.95 10.13 0.54
CA ILE A 366 -13.96 9.59 1.48
C ILE A 366 -13.69 8.13 1.11
N GLY A 367 -12.46 7.79 0.76
CA GLY A 367 -12.09 6.44 0.36
C GLY A 367 -10.58 6.23 0.32
N GLY A 368 -10.12 5.00 0.57
CA GLY A 368 -8.69 4.71 0.67
C GLY A 368 -7.92 4.95 -0.63
N ALA A 369 -6.63 5.29 -0.52
CA ALA A 369 -5.77 5.60 -1.65
C ALA A 369 -5.55 4.41 -2.61
N GLU A 370 -5.83 3.17 -2.18
CA GLU A 370 -5.79 1.97 -3.00
C GLU A 370 -6.72 2.04 -4.23
N HIS A 371 -7.73 2.91 -4.21
CA HIS A 371 -8.68 3.07 -5.30
C HIS A 371 -8.27 4.12 -6.35
N ALA A 372 -7.10 4.75 -6.19
CA ALA A 372 -6.62 5.88 -6.99
C ALA A 372 -6.59 5.61 -8.51
N THR A 373 -6.09 4.45 -8.93
CA THR A 373 -5.91 4.08 -10.36
C THR A 373 -6.93 3.07 -10.89
N GLY A 374 -7.78 2.54 -10.01
CA GLY A 374 -8.85 1.61 -10.35
C GLY A 374 -10.20 2.31 -10.37
N HIS A 375 -10.95 2.12 -9.28
CA HIS A 375 -12.32 2.63 -9.14
C HIS A 375 -12.47 4.11 -9.52
N LEU A 376 -11.59 5.00 -9.06
CA LEU A 376 -11.73 6.44 -9.35
C LEU A 376 -11.61 6.76 -10.84
N ILE A 377 -10.71 6.10 -11.58
CA ILE A 377 -10.61 6.31 -13.03
C ILE A 377 -11.88 5.80 -13.72
N TYR A 378 -12.36 4.62 -13.34
CA TYR A 378 -13.56 4.05 -13.96
C TYR A 378 -14.81 4.88 -13.67
N ALA A 379 -15.00 5.36 -12.43
CA ALA A 379 -16.12 6.23 -12.07
C ALA A 379 -16.09 7.56 -12.84
N ARG A 380 -14.91 8.16 -13.04
CA ARG A 380 -14.75 9.38 -13.85
C ARG A 380 -15.10 9.15 -15.32
N VAL A 381 -14.58 8.08 -15.94
CA VAL A 381 -14.91 7.74 -17.34
C VAL A 381 -16.41 7.46 -17.48
N TRP A 382 -16.99 6.72 -16.54
CA TRP A 382 -18.42 6.41 -16.55
C TRP A 382 -19.26 7.68 -16.47
N ASN A 383 -18.91 8.61 -15.57
CA ASN A 383 -19.58 9.90 -15.47
C ASN A 383 -19.42 10.74 -16.74
N MET A 384 -18.22 10.82 -17.31
CA MET A 384 -17.98 11.55 -18.55
C MET A 384 -18.81 11.01 -19.72
N PHE A 385 -18.93 9.69 -19.84
CA PHE A 385 -19.81 9.07 -20.83
C PHE A 385 -21.28 9.46 -20.60
N LEU A 386 -21.77 9.37 -19.36
CA LEU A 386 -23.14 9.77 -19.02
C LEU A 386 -23.40 11.26 -19.22
N TYR A 387 -22.39 12.10 -19.01
CA TYR A 387 -22.45 13.54 -19.32
C TYR A 387 -22.55 13.79 -20.83
N ASP A 388 -21.77 13.06 -21.64
CA ASP A 388 -21.77 13.21 -23.10
C ASP A 388 -23.13 12.85 -23.72
N ILE A 389 -23.85 11.88 -23.14
CA ILE A 389 -25.21 11.51 -23.57
C ILE A 389 -26.31 12.32 -22.87
N GLY A 390 -25.94 13.32 -22.04
CA GLY A 390 -26.87 14.24 -21.39
C GLY A 390 -27.64 13.68 -20.19
N MET A 391 -27.17 12.58 -19.59
CA MET A 391 -27.75 12.01 -18.36
C MET A 391 -27.17 12.66 -17.09
N ALA A 392 -25.84 12.78 -17.01
CA ALA A 392 -25.19 13.48 -15.90
C ALA A 392 -25.09 14.98 -16.18
N VAL A 393 -25.21 15.83 -15.15
CA VAL A 393 -25.20 17.30 -15.27
C VAL A 393 -23.84 17.93 -14.98
N LYS A 394 -22.90 17.16 -14.40
CA LYS A 394 -21.50 17.56 -14.17
C LYS A 394 -20.55 16.61 -14.88
N GLN A 395 -19.39 17.12 -15.31
CA GLN A 395 -18.37 16.32 -16.01
C GLN A 395 -17.61 15.38 -15.06
N GLU A 396 -17.42 15.78 -13.80
CA GLU A 396 -16.68 15.00 -12.80
C GLU A 396 -17.60 14.57 -11.65
N PRO A 397 -17.46 13.32 -11.16
CA PRO A 397 -18.39 12.75 -10.18
C PRO A 397 -18.12 13.16 -8.73
N PHE A 398 -16.87 13.49 -8.37
CA PHE A 398 -16.46 13.75 -7.00
C PHE A 398 -15.71 15.08 -6.91
N LYS A 399 -16.35 16.13 -6.38
CA LYS A 399 -15.77 17.49 -6.31
C LYS A 399 -14.52 17.52 -5.45
N LYS A 400 -14.64 17.05 -4.20
CA LYS A 400 -13.55 16.91 -3.23
C LYS A 400 -13.35 15.44 -2.88
N LEU A 401 -12.10 15.04 -2.65
CA LEU A 401 -11.77 13.68 -2.25
C LEU A 401 -10.70 13.67 -1.16
N ILE A 402 -10.97 12.92 -0.10
CA ILE A 402 -10.04 12.70 1.01
C ILE A 402 -9.71 11.23 1.10
N ASN A 403 -8.42 10.90 1.10
CA ASN A 403 -7.96 9.54 1.33
C ASN A 403 -7.72 9.32 2.82
N GLN A 404 -8.60 8.58 3.49
CA GLN A 404 -8.35 8.19 4.87
C GLN A 404 -7.15 7.26 4.96
N GLY A 405 -6.34 7.44 6.00
CA GLY A 405 -5.25 6.52 6.29
C GLY A 405 -5.77 5.20 6.85
N MET A 406 -4.94 4.17 6.74
CA MET A 406 -5.33 2.82 7.17
C MET A 406 -5.24 2.69 8.69
N ILE A 407 -6.26 2.07 9.30
CA ILE A 407 -6.14 1.57 10.67
C ILE A 407 -5.35 0.26 10.61
N GLN A 408 -4.20 0.25 11.29
CA GLN A 408 -3.29 -0.87 11.37
C GLN A 408 -3.55 -1.67 12.66
N GLY A 409 -3.47 -2.98 12.59
CA GLY A 409 -3.60 -3.86 13.74
C GLY A 409 -2.24 -4.21 14.31
N ARG A 410 -2.19 -4.40 15.62
CA ARG A 410 -1.06 -5.08 16.25
C ARG A 410 -1.17 -6.58 15.95
N SER A 411 -0.23 -7.11 15.19
CA SER A 411 -0.04 -8.55 15.05
C SER A 411 0.76 -9.07 16.23
N SER A 412 0.41 -10.24 16.75
CA SER A 412 1.21 -10.95 17.74
C SER A 412 1.80 -12.21 17.14
N MET A 413 3.07 -12.47 17.45
CA MET A 413 3.80 -13.63 16.98
C MET A 413 4.18 -14.56 18.11
N VAL A 414 3.99 -15.84 17.85
CA VAL A 414 4.56 -16.95 18.60
C VAL A 414 5.63 -17.61 17.73
N TYR A 415 6.72 -18.07 18.34
CA TYR A 415 7.83 -18.69 17.63
C TYR A 415 7.76 -20.20 17.74
N ARG A 416 7.47 -20.86 16.62
CA ARG A 416 7.47 -22.33 16.56
C ARG A 416 8.88 -22.83 16.30
N ALA A 417 9.36 -23.74 17.14
CA ALA A 417 10.66 -24.37 16.96
C ALA A 417 10.63 -25.40 15.82
N ASN A 418 11.65 -25.33 14.97
CA ASN A 418 12.09 -26.47 14.18
C ASN A 418 12.93 -27.36 15.10
N LEU A 419 12.39 -28.51 15.47
CA LEU A 419 12.99 -29.38 16.48
C LEU A 419 14.36 -29.94 16.08
N GLU A 420 14.62 -30.13 14.79
CA GLU A 420 15.93 -30.58 14.28
C GLU A 420 16.98 -29.49 14.50
N LYS A 421 16.71 -28.28 14.01
CA LYS A 421 17.59 -27.12 14.19
C LYS A 421 17.79 -26.77 15.66
N MET A 422 16.73 -26.90 16.47
CA MET A 422 16.79 -26.65 17.91
C MET A 422 17.74 -27.63 18.58
N ALA A 423 17.64 -28.91 18.23
CA ALA A 423 18.48 -29.96 18.76
C ALA A 423 19.95 -29.79 18.36
N GLU A 424 20.21 -29.52 17.08
CA GLU A 424 21.55 -29.20 16.59
C GLU A 424 22.14 -27.97 17.29
N PHE A 425 21.37 -26.88 17.41
CA PHE A 425 21.82 -25.65 18.07
C PHE A 425 22.20 -25.88 19.53
N MET A 426 21.29 -26.49 20.29
CA MET A 426 21.51 -26.76 21.72
C MET A 426 22.68 -27.72 21.94
N LEU A 427 22.84 -28.73 21.08
CA LEU A 427 23.96 -29.65 21.17
C LEU A 427 25.28 -28.94 20.82
N TRP A 428 25.31 -28.13 19.76
CA TRP A 428 26.48 -27.35 19.39
C TRP A 428 26.95 -26.42 20.52
N GLU A 429 26.03 -25.78 21.24
CA GLU A 429 26.37 -24.94 22.39
C GLU A 429 27.10 -25.71 23.51
N GLN A 430 26.91 -27.02 23.62
CA GLN A 430 27.63 -27.90 24.54
C GLN A 430 28.93 -28.45 23.96
N LEU A 431 29.01 -28.65 22.64
CA LEU A 431 30.17 -29.24 21.98
C LEU A 431 31.27 -28.23 21.61
N LYS A 432 30.90 -26.99 21.30
CA LYS A 432 31.83 -25.95 20.86
C LYS A 432 32.86 -25.60 21.95
N ASP A 433 33.95 -24.99 21.53
CA ASP A 433 35.01 -24.47 22.41
C ASP A 433 35.64 -25.52 23.36
N LYS A 434 35.60 -26.80 22.97
CA LYS A 434 36.07 -27.93 23.79
C LYS A 434 35.45 -28.00 25.20
N LYS A 435 34.20 -27.56 25.36
CA LYS A 435 33.50 -27.61 26.66
C LYS A 435 33.41 -29.02 27.26
N LEU A 436 33.38 -30.05 26.42
CA LEU A 436 33.43 -31.47 26.84
C LEU A 436 34.84 -32.09 26.78
N GLY A 437 35.90 -31.27 26.64
CA GLY A 437 37.30 -31.72 26.61
C GLY A 437 37.81 -32.17 25.24
N VAL A 438 36.95 -32.26 24.21
CA VAL A 438 37.27 -32.72 22.86
C VAL A 438 36.81 -31.68 21.82
N SER A 439 37.54 -31.53 20.70
CA SER A 439 37.09 -30.67 19.60
C SER A 439 36.01 -31.33 18.75
N PHE A 440 34.98 -30.55 18.40
CA PHE A 440 33.96 -30.90 17.42
C PHE A 440 33.88 -29.85 16.31
N THR A 441 33.57 -30.31 15.11
CA THR A 441 33.25 -29.49 13.93
C THR A 441 31.78 -29.67 13.59
N GLN A 442 31.03 -28.57 13.51
CA GLN A 442 29.65 -28.58 13.03
C GLN A 442 29.62 -28.59 11.49
N ASP A 443 28.59 -29.21 10.90
CA ASP A 443 28.35 -29.20 9.44
C ASP A 443 29.52 -29.77 8.62
N PHE A 444 30.17 -30.82 9.14
CA PHE A 444 31.33 -31.44 8.50
C PHE A 444 30.96 -32.06 7.15
N ARG A 445 31.84 -31.92 6.16
CA ARG A 445 31.63 -32.45 4.81
C ARG A 445 32.81 -33.30 4.36
N ASP A 446 32.50 -34.50 3.87
CA ASP A 446 33.43 -35.33 3.09
C ASP A 446 32.82 -35.62 1.71
N GLY A 447 33.34 -34.96 0.68
CA GLY A 447 32.80 -35.00 -0.68
C GLY A 447 31.36 -34.51 -0.76
N ARG A 448 30.42 -35.41 -1.10
CA ARG A 448 28.97 -35.12 -1.14
C ARG A 448 28.27 -35.41 0.19
N ARG A 449 28.96 -36.01 1.17
CA ARG A 449 28.39 -36.38 2.47
C ARG A 449 28.46 -35.18 3.41
N LYS A 450 27.37 -34.89 4.11
CA LYS A 450 27.27 -33.85 5.15
C LYS A 450 26.88 -34.53 6.46
N PHE A 451 27.56 -34.16 7.54
CA PHE A 451 27.33 -34.63 8.88
C PHE A 451 27.08 -33.46 9.83
N ASP A 452 26.24 -33.64 10.84
CA ASP A 452 25.86 -32.56 11.76
C ASP A 452 27.03 -32.21 12.70
N PHE A 453 27.66 -33.21 13.32
CA PHE A 453 28.86 -33.01 14.16
C PHE A 453 29.92 -34.09 13.94
N TYR A 454 31.18 -33.64 13.98
CA TYR A 454 32.35 -34.48 13.71
C TYR A 454 33.50 -34.20 14.69
N SER A 455 34.13 -35.26 15.20
CA SER A 455 35.39 -35.16 15.94
C SER A 455 36.44 -36.14 15.42
N GLU A 456 37.54 -35.60 14.90
CA GLU A 456 38.73 -36.37 14.49
C GLU A 456 39.42 -36.99 15.72
N GLU A 457 39.51 -36.25 16.83
CA GLU A 457 40.28 -36.62 18.03
C GLU A 457 39.83 -37.97 18.61
N ILE A 458 38.52 -38.23 18.62
CA ILE A 458 37.91 -39.46 19.17
C ILE A 458 37.22 -40.32 18.11
N LYS A 459 37.37 -39.97 16.82
CA LYS A 459 36.76 -40.66 15.69
C LYS A 459 35.24 -40.85 15.85
N LEU A 460 34.52 -39.77 16.15
CA LEU A 460 33.07 -39.79 16.42
C LEU A 460 32.30 -38.89 15.45
N ILE A 461 31.21 -39.42 14.90
CA ILE A 461 30.19 -38.71 14.14
C ILE A 461 28.91 -38.70 14.98
N ILE A 462 28.23 -37.55 15.06
CA ILE A 462 26.93 -37.42 15.71
C ILE A 462 25.94 -36.85 14.68
N GLU A 463 24.84 -37.55 14.46
CA GLU A 463 23.74 -37.10 13.61
C GLU A 463 22.46 -36.96 14.43
N VAL A 464 21.78 -35.83 14.26
CA VAL A 464 20.47 -35.55 14.81
C VAL A 464 19.47 -35.60 13.66
N LYS A 465 18.54 -36.56 13.66
CA LYS A 465 17.63 -36.78 12.52
C LYS A 465 16.20 -37.06 12.95
N SER A 466 15.25 -36.65 12.11
CA SER A 466 13.85 -37.05 12.23
C SER A 466 13.66 -38.51 11.83
N LEU A 467 12.67 -39.20 12.40
CA LEU A 467 12.42 -40.61 12.08
C LEU A 467 12.10 -40.88 10.62
N GLY A 468 11.39 -39.97 9.93
CA GLY A 468 11.10 -40.13 8.51
C GLY A 468 12.35 -40.04 7.61
N SER A 469 13.43 -39.44 8.12
CA SER A 469 14.74 -39.40 7.47
C SER A 469 15.62 -40.60 7.82
N HIS A 470 15.27 -41.33 8.88
CA HIS A 470 16.04 -42.45 9.42
C HIS A 470 16.05 -43.64 8.46
N GLU A 471 14.89 -44.09 7.98
CA GLU A 471 14.79 -45.22 7.04
C GLU A 471 15.52 -45.00 5.71
N LYS A 472 15.77 -43.75 5.30
CA LYS A 472 16.38 -43.42 4.00
C LYS A 472 17.88 -43.13 4.05
N LEU A 473 18.41 -42.73 5.20
CA LEU A 473 19.78 -42.22 5.32
C LEU A 473 20.62 -42.99 6.34
N THR A 474 20.02 -43.84 7.19
CA THR A 474 20.76 -44.59 8.22
C THR A 474 21.81 -45.54 7.64
N ASP A 475 21.48 -46.32 6.61
CA ASP A 475 22.45 -47.19 5.93
C ASP A 475 23.61 -46.39 5.33
N TYR A 476 23.31 -45.22 4.77
CA TYR A 476 24.29 -44.31 4.19
C TYR A 476 25.31 -43.78 5.21
N TYR A 477 24.87 -43.48 6.43
CA TYR A 477 25.74 -43.04 7.52
C TYR A 477 26.53 -44.21 8.15
N ILE A 478 25.88 -45.35 8.35
CA ILE A 478 26.48 -46.57 8.91
C ILE A 478 27.61 -47.07 8.01
N GLU A 479 27.36 -47.22 6.71
CA GLU A 479 28.36 -47.66 5.73
C GLU A 479 29.63 -46.78 5.77
N TYR A 480 29.46 -45.45 5.80
CA TYR A 480 30.58 -44.52 5.87
C TYR A 480 31.36 -44.65 7.18
N SER A 481 30.65 -44.80 8.31
CA SER A 481 31.29 -44.98 9.61
C SER A 481 32.15 -46.24 9.66
N HIS A 482 31.68 -47.35 9.04
CA HIS A 482 32.45 -48.59 8.92
C HIS A 482 33.64 -48.43 7.97
N GLU A 483 33.47 -47.80 6.80
CA GLU A 483 34.54 -47.58 5.81
C GLU A 483 35.74 -46.83 6.43
N LYS A 484 35.46 -45.80 7.24
CA LYS A 484 36.49 -44.93 7.81
C LYS A 484 36.91 -45.30 9.24
N GLY A 485 36.24 -46.26 9.87
CA GLY A 485 36.50 -46.66 11.25
C GLY A 485 36.08 -45.60 12.28
N TYR A 486 34.99 -44.89 12.02
CA TYR A 486 34.38 -43.94 12.94
C TYR A 486 33.26 -44.60 13.76
N ARG A 487 33.05 -44.12 14.99
CA ARG A 487 31.85 -44.41 15.77
C ARG A 487 30.74 -43.45 15.32
N LEU A 488 29.52 -43.94 15.18
CA LEU A 488 28.35 -43.15 14.77
C LEU A 488 27.31 -43.14 15.90
N LEU A 489 26.98 -41.97 16.42
CA LEU A 489 25.86 -41.78 17.33
C LEU A 489 24.69 -41.15 16.57
N LEU A 490 23.63 -41.93 16.38
CA LEU A 490 22.36 -41.43 15.83
C LEU A 490 21.45 -41.00 16.98
N ILE A 491 20.99 -39.76 16.97
CA ILE A 491 20.11 -39.17 17.98
C ILE A 491 18.77 -38.85 17.33
N PRO A 492 17.68 -39.55 17.69
CA PRO A 492 16.35 -39.16 17.28
C PRO A 492 15.93 -37.83 17.90
N ILE A 493 15.29 -36.97 17.09
CA ILE A 493 14.78 -35.68 17.57
C ILE A 493 13.82 -35.82 18.77
N HIS A 494 13.01 -36.89 18.84
CA HIS A 494 12.07 -37.05 19.96
C HIS A 494 12.78 -37.32 21.30
N GLU A 495 13.86 -38.11 21.28
CA GLU A 495 14.70 -38.35 22.46
C GLU A 495 15.34 -37.04 22.93
N PHE A 496 15.71 -36.16 21.98
CA PHE A 496 16.24 -34.84 22.29
C PHE A 496 15.27 -33.96 23.08
N VAL A 497 14.01 -33.93 22.64
CA VAL A 497 12.99 -33.07 23.27
C VAL A 497 12.61 -33.55 24.67
N ASP A 498 12.71 -34.85 24.94
CA ASP A 498 12.29 -35.45 26.21
C ASP A 498 13.45 -35.65 27.22
N ASP A 499 14.70 -35.91 26.77
CA ASP A 499 15.86 -36.13 27.66
C ASP A 499 17.19 -35.63 27.09
N PHE A 500 17.34 -34.31 27.00
CA PHE A 500 18.61 -33.67 26.57
C PHE A 500 19.79 -34.03 27.49
N ALA A 501 19.56 -34.13 28.80
CA ALA A 501 20.63 -34.45 29.75
C ALA A 501 21.18 -35.85 29.52
N GLY A 502 20.32 -36.85 29.29
CA GLY A 502 20.71 -38.21 28.93
C GLY A 502 21.56 -38.27 27.67
N ILE A 503 21.23 -37.47 26.65
CA ILE A 503 22.03 -37.37 25.42
C ILE A 503 23.44 -36.86 25.70
N ILE A 504 23.58 -35.81 26.51
CA ILE A 504 24.91 -35.30 26.89
C ILE A 504 25.69 -36.37 27.66
N HIS A 505 25.05 -37.13 28.56
CA HIS A 505 25.69 -38.25 29.25
C HIS A 505 26.16 -39.35 28.28
N LYS A 506 25.36 -39.69 27.25
CA LYS A 506 25.77 -40.64 26.20
C LYS A 506 27.02 -40.16 25.46
N ILE A 507 27.07 -38.87 25.11
CA ILE A 507 28.22 -38.27 24.41
C ILE A 507 29.46 -38.28 25.30
N ILE A 508 29.33 -37.93 26.59
CA ILE A 508 30.43 -37.99 27.56
C ILE A 508 30.95 -39.42 27.73
N ASN A 509 30.06 -40.41 27.79
CA ASN A 509 30.46 -41.82 27.84
C ASN A 509 31.28 -42.23 26.60
N LEU A 510 30.84 -41.81 25.40
CA LEU A 510 31.56 -42.07 24.16
C LEU A 510 32.93 -41.38 24.09
N ILE A 511 33.03 -40.14 24.59
CA ILE A 511 34.29 -39.42 24.76
C ILE A 511 35.26 -40.23 25.64
N ASN A 512 34.75 -40.86 26.70
CA ASN A 512 35.54 -41.67 27.64
C ASN A 512 35.81 -43.12 27.16
N GLY A 513 35.52 -43.43 25.90
CA GLY A 513 35.80 -44.74 25.31
C GLY A 513 34.72 -45.80 25.52
N GLY A 514 33.52 -45.41 25.97
CA GLY A 514 32.37 -46.31 26.02
C GLY A 514 31.89 -46.75 24.63
N ASP A 515 31.10 -47.82 24.61
CA ASP A 515 30.49 -48.39 23.40
C ASP A 515 29.34 -47.51 22.86
N VAL A 516 29.11 -47.58 21.54
CA VAL A 516 27.97 -46.94 20.90
C VAL A 516 26.68 -47.62 21.39
N PRO A 517 25.75 -46.87 22.02
CA PRO A 517 24.50 -47.46 22.49
C PRO A 517 23.72 -48.03 21.31
N VAL A 518 23.16 -49.24 21.51
CA VAL A 518 22.29 -49.87 20.51
C VAL A 518 21.04 -49.01 20.35
N PHE A 519 20.70 -48.75 19.09
CA PHE A 519 19.47 -48.06 18.76
C PHE A 519 18.26 -48.95 19.07
N GLU A 520 17.39 -48.53 19.98
CA GLU A 520 16.11 -49.20 20.22
C GLU A 520 14.99 -48.44 19.50
N GLU A 521 14.33 -49.07 18.53
CA GLU A 521 13.10 -48.54 17.95
C GLU A 521 11.99 -48.54 19.01
N LYS A 522 11.73 -47.37 19.61
CA LYS A 522 10.55 -47.15 20.44
C LYS A 522 9.38 -46.68 19.58
N GLU A 523 8.16 -47.03 19.98
CA GLU A 523 6.93 -46.54 19.36
C GLU A 523 6.88 -45.00 19.46
N VAL A 524 6.94 -44.33 18.31
CA VAL A 524 7.17 -42.87 18.27
C VAL A 524 5.84 -42.13 18.31
N VAL A 525 5.59 -41.47 19.44
CA VAL A 525 4.60 -40.40 19.49
C VAL A 525 5.22 -39.16 18.85
N LYS A 526 4.61 -38.65 17.77
CA LYS A 526 5.04 -37.40 17.14
C LYS A 526 5.02 -36.29 18.20
N PRO A 527 6.15 -35.63 18.49
CA PRO A 527 6.16 -34.57 19.49
C PRO A 527 5.19 -33.46 19.07
N GLY A 528 4.46 -32.92 20.04
CA GLY A 528 3.63 -31.74 19.83
C GLY A 528 4.48 -30.53 19.45
N ASN A 529 3.85 -29.48 18.90
CA ASN A 529 4.57 -28.27 18.53
C ASN A 529 5.24 -27.65 19.77
N VAL A 530 6.52 -27.28 19.65
CA VAL A 530 7.23 -26.54 20.71
C VAL A 530 7.28 -25.07 20.31
N PHE A 531 6.82 -24.20 21.21
CA PHE A 531 6.89 -22.75 21.04
C PHE A 531 7.87 -22.14 22.03
N VAL A 532 8.65 -21.17 21.58
CA VAL A 532 9.72 -20.55 22.39
C VAL A 532 9.44 -19.07 22.57
N SER A 533 9.51 -18.60 23.81
CA SER A 533 9.24 -17.20 24.15
C SER A 533 10.27 -16.23 23.52
N LYS A 534 9.84 -14.99 23.23
CA LYS A 534 10.57 -14.02 22.41
C LYS A 534 12.00 -13.70 22.86
N ASN A 535 12.29 -13.63 24.14
CA ASN A 535 13.58 -13.19 24.67
C ASN A 535 14.49 -14.36 25.08
N ILE A 536 14.12 -15.61 24.77
CA ILE A 536 15.01 -16.77 24.97
C ILE A 536 16.20 -16.68 23.99
N PRO A 537 17.45 -16.58 24.49
CA PRO A 537 18.62 -16.43 23.63
C PRO A 537 18.82 -17.61 22.67
N GLY A 538 19.17 -17.31 21.42
CA GLY A 538 19.50 -18.32 20.40
C GLY A 538 18.29 -18.91 19.66
N ARG A 539 17.05 -18.55 20.04
CA ARG A 539 15.85 -19.02 19.34
C ARG A 539 15.84 -18.66 17.85
N GLU A 540 16.49 -17.56 17.46
CA GLU A 540 16.54 -17.05 16.10
C GLU A 540 17.19 -18.03 15.12
N TYR A 541 18.01 -18.96 15.62
CA TYR A 541 18.65 -19.99 14.80
C TYR A 541 17.73 -21.18 14.49
N PHE A 542 16.64 -21.36 15.25
CA PHE A 542 15.83 -22.58 15.18
C PHE A 542 14.32 -22.36 15.26
N THR A 543 13.83 -21.13 15.24
CA THR A 543 12.38 -20.85 15.29
C THR A 543 11.89 -20.05 14.09
N ASP A 544 10.63 -20.27 13.72
CA ASP A 544 9.91 -19.48 12.72
C ASP A 544 8.75 -18.72 13.39
N PRO A 545 8.52 -17.43 13.08
CA PRO A 545 7.39 -16.69 13.60
C PRO A 545 6.07 -17.17 12.99
N ILE A 546 5.02 -17.22 13.81
CA ILE A 546 3.65 -17.54 13.42
C ILE A 546 2.71 -16.53 14.05
N HIS A 547 1.80 -15.96 13.26
CA HIS A 547 0.73 -15.11 13.76
C HIS A 547 -0.21 -15.90 14.68
N THR A 548 -0.50 -15.34 15.85
CA THR A 548 -1.54 -15.84 16.76
C THR A 548 -2.70 -14.86 16.83
N ASP A 549 -3.87 -15.36 17.21
CA ASP A 549 -5.02 -14.52 17.49
C ASP A 549 -4.71 -13.50 18.59
N ILE A 550 -4.91 -12.22 18.27
CA ILE A 550 -4.74 -11.10 19.18
C ILE A 550 -5.60 -11.25 20.45
N SER A 551 -6.76 -11.91 20.36
CA SER A 551 -7.62 -12.12 21.52
C SER A 551 -6.97 -13.00 22.59
N LEU A 552 -5.96 -13.81 22.22
CA LEU A 552 -5.22 -14.69 23.11
C LEU A 552 -4.00 -14.02 23.76
N VAL A 553 -3.76 -12.73 23.48
CA VAL A 553 -2.58 -12.02 23.94
C VAL A 553 -2.98 -10.80 24.76
N HIS A 554 -2.52 -10.75 26.01
CA HIS A 554 -2.76 -9.63 26.93
C HIS A 554 -1.45 -9.07 27.45
N ASN A 555 -1.17 -7.79 27.17
CA ASN A 555 0.10 -7.13 27.52
C ASN A 555 1.31 -7.97 27.09
N ASP A 556 1.27 -8.48 25.86
CA ASP A 556 2.34 -9.23 25.22
C ASP A 556 2.50 -10.65 25.77
N ILE A 557 1.63 -11.06 26.71
CA ILE A 557 1.63 -12.39 27.30
C ILE A 557 0.56 -13.25 26.61
N LEU A 558 0.96 -14.42 26.12
CA LEU A 558 0.06 -15.40 25.52
C LEU A 558 -0.72 -16.16 26.60
N ASP A 559 -2.03 -16.29 26.42
CA ASP A 559 -2.84 -17.33 27.05
C ASP A 559 -2.51 -18.68 26.41
N THR A 560 -1.61 -19.43 27.04
CA THR A 560 -1.12 -20.70 26.51
C THR A 560 -2.19 -21.80 26.50
N GLU A 561 -3.16 -21.76 27.41
CA GLU A 561 -4.27 -22.72 27.43
C GLU A 561 -5.32 -22.37 26.37
N GLY A 562 -5.66 -21.09 26.23
CA GLY A 562 -6.44 -20.59 25.11
C GLY A 562 -5.81 -20.96 23.76
N PHE A 563 -4.50 -20.80 23.63
CA PHE A 563 -3.76 -21.14 22.41
C PHE A 563 -3.79 -22.64 22.06
N LYS A 564 -3.68 -23.54 23.05
CA LYS A 564 -3.83 -24.99 22.82
C LYS A 564 -5.24 -25.36 22.33
N ASN A 565 -6.26 -24.67 22.84
CA ASN A 565 -7.65 -24.90 22.49
C ASN A 565 -8.08 -24.20 21.19
N TRP A 566 -7.24 -23.31 20.65
CA TRP A 566 -7.57 -22.49 19.49
C TRP A 566 -7.73 -23.32 18.21
N GLN A 567 -6.83 -24.29 17.97
CA GLN A 567 -6.89 -25.16 16.79
C GLN A 567 -6.52 -26.61 17.13
N PRO A 568 -7.15 -27.62 16.49
CA PRO A 568 -6.91 -29.03 16.84
C PRO A 568 -5.44 -29.47 16.78
N HIS A 569 -4.66 -28.92 15.85
CA HIS A 569 -3.25 -29.27 15.69
C HIS A 569 -2.33 -28.65 16.77
N LEU A 570 -2.85 -27.76 17.62
CA LEU A 570 -2.13 -27.08 18.70
C LEU A 570 -2.37 -27.71 20.07
N ALA A 571 -3.29 -28.68 20.21
CA ALA A 571 -3.72 -29.23 21.50
C ALA A 571 -2.55 -29.77 22.36
N ASN A 572 -1.54 -30.38 21.73
CA ASN A 572 -0.38 -30.97 22.41
C ASN A 572 0.84 -30.03 22.46
N SER A 573 0.65 -28.73 22.28
CA SER A 573 1.76 -27.78 22.22
C SER A 573 2.48 -27.64 23.57
N ARG A 574 3.81 -27.55 23.52
CA ARG A 574 4.70 -27.29 24.67
C ARG A 574 5.30 -25.88 24.53
N PHE A 575 5.59 -25.24 25.66
CA PHE A 575 6.08 -23.86 25.68
C PHE A 575 7.37 -23.75 26.48
N ILE A 576 8.37 -23.09 25.91
CA ILE A 576 9.57 -22.64 26.61
C ILE A 576 9.32 -21.19 27.04
N LEU A 577 9.20 -20.98 28.34
CA LEU A 577 8.70 -19.76 28.98
C LEU A 577 9.85 -18.89 29.51
N GLU A 578 9.58 -17.59 29.67
CA GLU A 578 10.38 -16.61 30.40
C GLU A 578 9.70 -16.31 31.73
N ASP A 579 10.37 -16.60 32.86
CA ASP A 579 9.82 -16.37 34.21
C ASP A 579 8.38 -16.91 34.40
N GLY A 580 8.10 -18.07 33.79
CA GLY A 580 6.79 -18.73 33.85
C GLY A 580 5.74 -18.16 32.90
N LYS A 581 6.10 -17.24 32.00
CA LYS A 581 5.19 -16.63 31.01
C LYS A 581 5.71 -16.81 29.59
N TYR A 582 4.79 -16.84 28.63
CA TYR A 582 5.15 -16.79 27.22
C TYR A 582 5.00 -15.36 26.72
N VAL A 583 6.12 -14.71 26.41
CA VAL A 583 6.18 -13.35 25.87
C VAL A 583 6.16 -13.43 24.33
N CYS A 584 5.11 -12.88 23.73
CA CYS A 584 4.96 -12.77 22.29
C CYS A 584 5.85 -11.66 21.71
N ASP A 585 6.20 -11.80 20.44
CA ASP A 585 6.62 -10.65 19.63
C ASP A 585 5.41 -9.96 19.00
N TRP A 586 5.62 -8.76 18.48
CA TRP A 586 4.58 -8.00 17.82
C TRP A 586 5.12 -7.08 16.73
N GLU A 587 4.29 -6.86 15.73
CA GLU A 587 4.51 -5.87 14.69
C GLU A 587 3.21 -5.11 14.40
N VAL A 588 3.32 -3.90 13.85
CA VAL A 588 2.16 -3.13 13.38
C VAL A 588 1.97 -3.42 11.90
N GLU A 589 0.83 -3.99 11.54
CA GLU A 589 0.54 -4.44 10.20
C GLU A 589 -0.87 -4.06 9.75
N LYS A 590 -1.16 -4.14 8.45
CA LYS A 590 -2.55 -4.04 7.96
C LYS A 590 -3.42 -5.13 8.64
N MET A 591 -4.59 -4.74 9.15
CA MET A 591 -5.56 -5.69 9.68
C MET A 591 -6.01 -6.68 8.60
N SER A 592 -5.95 -7.98 8.88
CA SER A 592 -6.39 -9.02 7.96
C SER A 592 -6.70 -10.33 8.68
N LYS A 593 -7.66 -11.09 8.16
CA LYS A 593 -8.02 -12.41 8.71
C LYS A 593 -6.85 -13.38 8.73
N SER A 594 -5.95 -13.30 7.75
CA SER A 594 -4.75 -14.15 7.66
C SER A 594 -3.70 -13.87 8.74
N LYS A 595 -3.71 -12.66 9.33
CA LYS A 595 -2.77 -12.25 10.39
C LYS A 595 -3.36 -12.33 11.79
N TYR A 596 -4.63 -12.74 11.90
CA TYR A 596 -5.39 -12.82 13.16
C TYR A 596 -5.28 -11.55 14.04
N ASN A 597 -5.22 -10.39 13.40
CA ASN A 597 -5.05 -9.07 14.04
C ASN A 597 -6.25 -8.14 13.78
N VAL A 598 -7.39 -8.71 13.38
CA VAL A 598 -8.63 -7.97 13.12
C VAL A 598 -9.31 -7.72 14.46
N GLN A 599 -9.59 -6.46 14.74
CA GLN A 599 -10.48 -6.08 15.85
C GLN A 599 -11.92 -6.18 15.37
N ASN A 600 -12.78 -6.87 16.13
CA ASN A 600 -14.19 -6.99 15.81
C ASN A 600 -14.95 -5.78 16.38
N PRO A 601 -15.56 -4.92 15.54
CA PRO A 601 -16.33 -3.77 16.01
C PRO A 601 -17.45 -4.17 16.97
N ASP A 602 -18.12 -5.29 16.74
CA ASP A 602 -19.27 -5.72 17.56
C ASP A 602 -18.85 -5.98 19.02
N GLU A 603 -17.69 -6.62 19.22
CA GLU A 603 -17.15 -6.88 20.56
C GLU A 603 -16.74 -5.59 21.28
N LEU A 604 -16.19 -4.63 20.55
CA LEU A 604 -15.83 -3.32 21.08
C LEU A 604 -17.07 -2.50 21.44
N ILE A 605 -18.11 -2.56 20.61
CA ILE A 605 -19.40 -1.88 20.84
C ILE A 605 -20.10 -2.47 22.05
N GLU A 606 -20.14 -3.80 22.20
CA GLU A 606 -20.73 -4.45 23.37
C GLU A 606 -20.01 -4.02 24.67
N LYS A 607 -18.68 -3.89 24.62
CA LYS A 607 -17.87 -3.54 25.79
C LYS A 607 -17.90 -2.05 26.14
N TYR A 608 -17.85 -1.17 25.15
CA TYR A 608 -17.62 0.28 25.34
C TYR A 608 -18.71 1.19 24.78
N GLY A 609 -19.64 0.67 23.98
CA GLY A 609 -20.67 1.42 23.27
C GLY A 609 -20.20 1.99 21.93
N ALA A 610 -21.17 2.19 21.02
CA ALA A 610 -20.90 2.67 19.66
C ALA A 610 -20.27 4.07 19.61
N ASP A 611 -20.72 4.99 20.48
CA ASP A 611 -20.18 6.36 20.54
C ASP A 611 -18.71 6.39 20.96
N THR A 612 -18.33 5.50 21.88
CA THR A 612 -16.94 5.38 22.30
C THR A 612 -16.06 4.91 21.14
N LEU A 613 -16.51 3.90 20.38
CA LEU A 613 -15.79 3.41 19.20
C LEU A 613 -15.64 4.52 18.15
N ARG A 614 -16.73 5.20 17.78
CA ARG A 614 -16.73 6.30 16.80
C ARG A 614 -15.77 7.42 17.19
N LEU A 615 -15.86 7.91 18.42
CA LEU A 615 -14.98 8.96 18.93
C LEU A 615 -13.52 8.50 18.96
N TYR A 616 -13.27 7.24 19.32
CA TYR A 616 -11.92 6.69 19.35
C TYR A 616 -11.29 6.63 17.97
N GLU A 617 -12.02 6.13 16.95
CA GLU A 617 -11.54 6.12 15.57
C GLU A 617 -11.19 7.54 15.07
N MET A 618 -12.04 8.52 15.40
CA MET A 618 -11.79 9.93 15.09
C MET A 618 -10.62 10.53 15.87
N PHE A 619 -10.36 10.04 17.09
CA PHE A 619 -9.32 10.54 18.00
C PHE A 619 -7.92 9.99 17.71
N LEU A 620 -7.82 8.82 17.07
CA LEU A 620 -6.56 8.12 16.78
C LEU A 620 -5.48 9.00 16.12
N GLY A 621 -5.89 9.99 15.32
CA GLY A 621 -4.98 10.93 14.68
C GLY A 621 -5.59 11.57 13.43
N PRO A 622 -4.81 12.40 12.70
CA PRO A 622 -5.30 13.08 11.50
C PRO A 622 -5.88 12.11 10.47
N LEU A 623 -7.06 12.38 9.91
CA LEU A 623 -7.84 11.46 9.07
C LEU A 623 -7.01 10.74 7.98
N GLU A 624 -6.13 11.47 7.29
CA GLU A 624 -5.35 10.97 6.15
C GLU A 624 -4.15 10.07 6.52
N GLN A 625 -3.73 10.07 7.80
CA GLN A 625 -2.57 9.29 8.23
C GLN A 625 -2.97 7.87 8.64
N SER A 626 -2.12 6.89 8.35
CA SER A 626 -2.32 5.54 8.88
C SER A 626 -1.96 5.51 10.36
N LYS A 627 -2.73 4.80 11.18
CA LYS A 627 -2.50 4.72 12.64
C LYS A 627 -2.57 3.29 13.13
N PRO A 628 -1.71 2.88 14.08
CA PRO A 628 -1.92 1.64 14.82
C PRO A 628 -3.15 1.76 15.71
N TRP A 629 -3.92 0.68 15.78
CA TRP A 629 -4.94 0.50 16.79
C TRP A 629 -4.30 0.31 18.17
N ASP A 630 -4.77 1.06 19.16
CA ASP A 630 -4.29 1.04 20.54
C ASP A 630 -5.43 0.76 21.53
N THR A 631 -5.47 -0.44 22.07
CA THR A 631 -6.50 -0.85 23.03
C THR A 631 -6.49 -0.05 24.33
N GLN A 632 -5.43 0.68 24.67
CA GLN A 632 -5.43 1.57 25.85
C GLN A 632 -6.13 2.90 25.56
N GLY A 633 -6.04 3.40 24.33
CA GLY A 633 -6.63 4.67 23.92
C GLY A 633 -8.16 4.70 24.01
N ILE A 634 -8.84 3.58 23.69
CA ILE A 634 -10.31 3.51 23.72
C ILE A 634 -10.88 3.68 25.14
N GLU A 635 -10.16 3.23 26.18
CA GLU A 635 -10.57 3.42 27.58
C GLU A 635 -10.54 4.89 28.00
N GLY A 636 -9.64 5.69 27.42
CA GLY A 636 -9.61 7.14 27.60
C GLY A 636 -10.90 7.80 27.10
N VAL A 637 -11.33 7.41 25.89
CA VAL A 637 -12.57 7.91 25.28
C VAL A 637 -13.81 7.43 26.04
N PHE A 638 -13.83 6.18 26.51
CA PHE A 638 -14.92 5.67 27.34
C PHE A 638 -15.09 6.48 28.63
N ARG A 639 -13.97 6.82 29.29
CA ARG A 639 -13.99 7.68 30.48
C ARG A 639 -14.50 9.09 30.17
N PHE A 640 -14.16 9.64 29.01
CA PHE A 640 -14.69 10.92 28.56
C PHE A 640 -16.22 10.88 28.40
N ILE A 641 -16.77 9.88 27.72
CA ILE A 641 -18.22 9.70 27.57
C ILE A 641 -18.92 9.63 28.94
N ARG A 642 -18.37 8.87 29.90
CA ARG A 642 -18.90 8.82 31.27
C ARG A 642 -18.84 10.16 31.99
N LYS A 643 -17.82 10.96 31.70
CA LYS A 643 -17.64 12.31 32.27
C LYS A 643 -18.64 13.29 31.66
N LEU A 644 -18.96 13.16 30.37
CA LEU A 644 -20.02 13.90 29.70
C LEU A 644 -21.37 13.60 30.37
N TRP A 645 -21.71 12.33 30.54
CA TRP A 645 -22.95 11.93 31.24
C TRP A 645 -23.08 12.55 32.64
N ARG A 646 -21.98 12.52 33.41
CA ARG A 646 -21.91 13.11 34.76
C ARG A 646 -22.03 14.64 34.79
N LEU A 647 -21.83 15.35 33.68
CA LEU A 647 -22.08 16.79 33.65
C LEU A 647 -23.59 17.10 33.75
N TYR A 648 -24.44 16.20 33.25
CA TYR A 648 -25.89 16.34 33.23
C TYR A 648 -26.58 15.72 34.45
N HIS A 649 -25.85 14.87 35.21
CA HIS A 649 -26.41 14.07 36.29
C HIS A 649 -25.68 14.31 37.62
N ASN A 650 -26.40 14.18 38.73
CA ASN A 650 -25.80 14.21 40.07
C ASN A 650 -25.13 12.86 40.45
N ASP A 651 -24.55 12.77 41.65
CA ASP A 651 -23.90 11.56 42.16
C ASP A 651 -24.86 10.37 42.35
N LEU A 652 -26.17 10.62 42.42
CA LEU A 652 -27.23 9.61 42.47
C LEU A 652 -27.69 9.17 41.06
N ASN A 653 -27.04 9.69 40.01
CA ASN A 653 -27.38 9.46 38.61
C ASN A 653 -28.78 9.98 38.21
N GLU A 654 -29.23 11.06 38.86
CA GLU A 654 -30.46 11.76 38.51
C GLU A 654 -30.11 13.02 37.71
N LEU A 655 -30.96 13.37 36.74
CA LEU A 655 -30.78 14.56 35.92
C LEU A 655 -30.74 15.83 36.81
N ASN A 656 -29.70 16.65 36.65
CA ASN A 656 -29.45 17.84 37.45
C ASN A 656 -29.23 19.05 36.53
N ILE A 657 -30.32 19.72 36.15
CA ILE A 657 -30.30 20.84 35.21
C ILE A 657 -30.92 22.06 35.87
N SER A 658 -30.26 23.20 35.73
CA SER A 658 -30.65 24.51 36.27
C SER A 658 -31.15 25.41 35.16
N GLU A 659 -32.25 26.12 35.44
CA GLU A 659 -32.82 27.16 34.56
C GLU A 659 -32.22 28.55 34.81
N VAL A 660 -31.21 28.66 35.69
CA VAL A 660 -30.51 29.91 35.96
C VAL A 660 -29.65 30.30 34.75
N PRO A 661 -29.57 31.59 34.36
CA PRO A 661 -28.70 32.04 33.28
C PRO A 661 -27.23 31.64 33.48
N ALA A 662 -26.55 31.33 32.37
CA ALA A 662 -25.14 30.95 32.37
C ALA A 662 -24.22 32.11 32.78
N THR A 663 -23.09 31.80 33.42
CA THR A 663 -22.07 32.81 33.69
C THR A 663 -21.27 33.16 32.45
N LYS A 664 -20.54 34.29 32.48
CA LYS A 664 -19.66 34.70 31.38
C LYS A 664 -18.60 33.64 31.08
N GLU A 665 -18.04 33.00 32.11
CA GLU A 665 -17.02 31.96 32.01
C GLU A 665 -17.59 30.68 31.35
N GLU A 666 -18.82 30.29 31.70
CA GLU A 666 -19.50 29.14 31.11
C GLU A 666 -19.82 29.37 29.62
N LEU A 667 -20.35 30.55 29.28
CA LEU A 667 -20.59 30.96 27.89
C LEU A 667 -19.30 31.01 27.08
N LYS A 668 -18.22 31.52 27.67
CA LYS A 668 -16.90 31.53 27.03
C LYS A 668 -16.38 30.12 26.76
N ALA A 669 -16.50 29.20 27.72
CA ALA A 669 -16.09 27.80 27.54
C ALA A 669 -16.89 27.11 26.42
N LEU A 670 -18.21 27.30 26.40
CA LEU A 670 -19.08 26.79 25.34
C LEU A 670 -18.69 27.36 23.96
N HIS A 671 -18.61 28.69 23.82
CA HIS A 671 -18.34 29.32 22.52
C HIS A 671 -16.92 29.07 22.01
N LYS A 672 -15.94 28.89 22.91
CA LYS A 672 -14.59 28.42 22.55
C LYS A 672 -14.67 27.01 21.96
N THR A 673 -15.50 26.15 22.55
CA THR A 673 -15.74 24.80 22.05
C THR A 673 -16.46 24.83 20.70
N ILE A 674 -17.55 25.59 20.55
CA ILE A 674 -18.28 25.75 19.28
C ILE A 674 -17.32 26.17 18.16
N LYS A 675 -16.55 27.26 18.36
CA LYS A 675 -15.60 27.75 17.37
C LYS A 675 -14.62 26.67 16.93
N LYS A 676 -14.07 25.92 17.89
CA LYS A 676 -13.07 24.90 17.62
C LYS A 676 -13.65 23.69 16.88
N ILE A 677 -14.86 23.26 17.25
CA ILE A 677 -15.53 22.12 16.60
C ILE A 677 -15.97 22.49 15.19
N GLU A 678 -16.51 23.69 14.98
CA GLU A 678 -16.88 24.21 13.66
C GLU A 678 -15.65 24.24 12.72
N ASP A 679 -14.55 24.87 13.16
CA ASP A 679 -13.29 24.95 12.40
C ASP A 679 -12.69 23.58 12.09
N ASP A 680 -12.68 22.66 13.07
CA ASP A 680 -12.05 21.35 12.91
C ASP A 680 -12.89 20.40 12.07
N THR A 681 -14.23 20.48 12.15
CA THR A 681 -15.13 19.66 11.33
C THR A 681 -14.96 20.03 9.85
N GLU A 682 -14.95 21.33 9.53
CA GLU A 682 -14.78 21.83 8.16
C GLU A 682 -13.42 21.44 7.55
N ARG A 683 -12.40 21.33 8.41
CA ARG A 683 -11.04 20.90 8.03
C ARG A 683 -10.79 19.40 8.19
N PHE A 684 -11.81 18.60 8.53
CA PHE A 684 -11.70 17.15 8.76
C PHE A 684 -10.66 16.77 9.81
N SER A 685 -10.37 17.68 10.75
CA SER A 685 -9.42 17.50 11.85
C SER A 685 -10.13 16.90 13.07
N PHE A 686 -10.77 15.74 12.86
CA PHE A 686 -11.64 15.12 13.87
C PHE A 686 -10.92 14.77 15.18
N ASN A 687 -9.62 14.44 15.13
CA ASN A 687 -8.84 14.13 16.31
C ASN A 687 -8.66 15.34 17.25
N THR A 688 -8.50 16.53 16.68
CA THR A 688 -8.41 17.76 17.47
C THR A 688 -9.79 18.22 17.93
N ALA A 689 -10.86 17.93 17.18
CA ALA A 689 -12.23 18.17 17.61
C ALA A 689 -12.58 17.33 18.86
N VAL A 690 -12.27 16.03 18.87
CA VAL A 690 -12.47 15.17 20.06
C VAL A 690 -11.66 15.70 21.26
N SER A 691 -10.42 16.13 21.02
CA SER A 691 -9.59 16.77 22.06
C SER A 691 -10.24 18.06 22.60
N ALA A 692 -10.84 18.87 21.72
CA ALA A 692 -11.52 20.11 22.10
C ALA A 692 -12.79 19.84 22.93
N PHE A 693 -13.56 18.80 22.61
CA PHE A 693 -14.66 18.35 23.47
C PHE A 693 -14.17 17.95 24.86
N MET A 694 -13.08 17.19 24.95
CA MET A 694 -12.51 16.80 26.26
C MET A 694 -12.08 18.02 27.07
N ILE A 695 -11.45 19.02 26.44
CA ILE A 695 -11.05 20.27 27.09
C ILE A 695 -12.27 21.07 27.54
N GLY A 696 -13.22 21.33 26.64
CA GLY A 696 -14.44 22.08 26.95
C GLY A 696 -15.26 21.43 28.06
N LEU A 697 -15.38 20.10 28.04
CA LEU A 697 -16.04 19.34 29.11
C LEU A 697 -15.34 19.50 30.46
N ASN A 698 -14.01 19.44 30.48
CA ASN A 698 -13.25 19.64 31.72
C ASN A 698 -13.41 21.06 32.26
N GLU A 699 -13.34 22.08 31.39
CA GLU A 699 -13.58 23.49 31.77
C GLU A 699 -14.99 23.66 32.39
N LEU A 700 -16.02 23.11 31.76
CA LEU A 700 -17.40 23.17 32.28
C LEU A 700 -17.59 22.39 33.58
N ALA A 701 -16.95 21.24 33.73
CA ALA A 701 -16.98 20.46 34.95
C ALA A 701 -16.29 21.18 36.12
N ASP A 702 -15.15 21.85 35.87
CA ASP A 702 -14.43 22.63 36.88
C ASP A 702 -15.25 23.86 37.33
N LEU A 703 -16.05 24.44 36.42
CA LEU A 703 -17.03 25.49 36.71
C LEU A 703 -18.29 24.96 37.43
N LYS A 704 -18.43 23.64 37.59
CA LYS A 704 -19.63 22.98 38.12
C LYS A 704 -20.89 23.39 37.35
N CYS A 705 -20.76 23.46 36.03
CA CYS A 705 -21.85 23.87 35.15
C CYS A 705 -22.97 22.82 35.15
N ASN A 706 -24.20 23.29 35.29
CA ASN A 706 -25.42 22.48 35.16
C ASN A 706 -26.55 23.27 34.47
N LYS A 707 -26.22 24.35 33.75
CA LYS A 707 -27.21 25.32 33.24
C LYS A 707 -27.73 24.86 31.89
N ARG A 708 -29.05 24.87 31.71
CA ARG A 708 -29.71 24.46 30.45
C ARG A 708 -29.16 25.21 29.24
N GLU A 709 -28.97 26.53 29.38
CA GLU A 709 -28.42 27.43 28.35
C GLU A 709 -27.06 26.97 27.80
N ILE A 710 -26.30 26.18 28.56
CA ILE A 710 -25.00 25.63 28.13
C ILE A 710 -25.13 24.18 27.65
N LEU A 711 -25.87 23.38 28.41
CA LEU A 711 -25.95 21.94 28.20
C LEU A 711 -26.78 21.55 26.97
N GLU A 712 -27.81 22.33 26.60
CA GLU A 712 -28.55 22.09 25.36
C GLU A 712 -27.67 22.29 24.10
N PRO A 713 -27.00 23.45 23.89
CA PRO A 713 -26.09 23.62 22.77
C PRO A 713 -24.93 22.62 22.76
N LEU A 714 -24.40 22.26 23.93
CA LEU A 714 -23.35 21.25 24.03
C LEU A 714 -23.83 19.88 23.55
N THR A 715 -25.07 19.49 23.89
CA THR A 715 -25.69 18.23 23.44
C THR A 715 -25.81 18.21 21.91
N ILE A 716 -26.27 19.30 21.31
CA ILE A 716 -26.34 19.43 19.84
C ILE A 716 -24.94 19.33 19.23
N LEU A 717 -23.95 20.02 19.79
CA LEU A 717 -22.58 20.04 19.27
C LEU A 717 -21.93 18.64 19.27
N VAL A 718 -22.15 17.86 20.32
CA VAL A 718 -21.59 16.49 20.46
C VAL A 718 -22.27 15.49 19.52
N SER A 719 -23.50 15.74 19.07
CA SER A 719 -24.32 14.78 18.31
C SER A 719 -23.66 14.27 17.01
N SER A 720 -22.88 15.11 16.31
CA SER A 720 -22.16 14.70 15.10
C SER A 720 -21.08 13.63 15.35
N TYR A 721 -20.59 13.54 16.60
CA TYR A 721 -19.51 12.64 17.00
C TYR A 721 -20.02 11.45 17.81
N ALA A 722 -20.88 11.71 18.80
CA ALA A 722 -21.48 10.73 19.70
C ALA A 722 -23.02 10.86 19.72
N PRO A 723 -23.70 10.45 18.64
CA PRO A 723 -25.14 10.68 18.47
C PRO A 723 -26.02 9.97 19.49
N HIS A 724 -25.63 8.79 19.98
CA HIS A 724 -26.54 7.99 20.82
C HIS A 724 -26.68 8.59 22.23
N ILE A 725 -25.56 8.96 22.86
CA ILE A 725 -25.58 9.67 24.13
C ILE A 725 -26.17 11.06 24.00
N ALA A 726 -25.93 11.76 22.87
CA ALA A 726 -26.52 13.06 22.63
C ALA A 726 -28.04 12.99 22.52
N GLU A 727 -28.57 12.00 21.79
CA GLU A 727 -30.01 11.76 21.68
C GLU A 727 -30.64 11.45 23.04
N GLU A 728 -30.03 10.56 23.83
CA GLU A 728 -30.53 10.23 25.16
C GLU A 728 -30.55 11.46 26.09
N LEU A 729 -29.46 12.23 26.12
CA LEU A 729 -29.39 13.48 26.90
C LEU A 729 -30.42 14.49 26.43
N TRP A 730 -30.63 14.61 25.12
CA TRP A 730 -31.60 15.53 24.53
C TRP A 730 -33.04 15.19 24.94
N MET A 731 -33.42 13.91 24.89
CA MET A 731 -34.72 13.45 25.36
C MET A 731 -34.89 13.66 26.87
N LEU A 732 -33.85 13.39 27.67
CA LEU A 732 -33.86 13.63 29.12
C LEU A 732 -34.02 15.12 29.46
N LEU A 733 -33.51 16.02 28.62
CA LEU A 733 -33.71 17.47 28.76
C LEU A 733 -35.17 17.90 28.51
N GLY A 734 -36.04 17.00 28.05
CA GLY A 734 -37.48 17.22 27.87
C GLY A 734 -37.91 17.46 26.43
N HIS A 735 -37.02 17.26 25.45
CA HIS A 735 -37.32 17.42 24.03
C HIS A 735 -38.05 16.18 23.48
N SER A 736 -38.85 16.36 22.43
CA SER A 736 -39.59 15.29 21.76
C SER A 736 -39.11 14.97 20.34
N GLU A 737 -38.33 15.88 19.77
CA GLU A 737 -37.72 15.73 18.45
C GLU A 737 -36.24 15.35 18.58
N SER A 738 -35.71 14.66 17.59
CA SER A 738 -34.31 14.18 17.63
C SER A 738 -33.32 15.34 17.63
N VAL A 739 -32.18 15.15 18.30
CA VAL A 739 -31.10 16.14 18.34
C VAL A 739 -30.47 16.35 16.96
N VAL A 740 -30.50 15.33 16.09
CA VAL A 740 -29.78 15.34 14.81
C VAL A 740 -30.41 16.25 13.74
N ILE A 741 -31.66 16.68 13.96
CA ILE A 741 -32.34 17.65 13.08
C ILE A 741 -32.30 19.07 13.63
N GLN A 742 -31.72 19.27 14.82
CA GLN A 742 -31.61 20.59 15.43
C GLN A 742 -30.53 21.42 14.72
N GLN A 743 -30.70 22.73 14.75
CA GLN A 743 -29.75 23.65 14.14
C GLN A 743 -28.41 23.64 14.91
N PHE A 744 -27.30 23.56 14.18
CA PHE A 744 -25.97 23.64 14.75
C PHE A 744 -25.79 24.93 15.58
N PRO A 745 -25.18 24.89 16.78
CA PRO A 745 -25.03 26.06 17.64
C PRO A 745 -24.25 27.19 16.96
N VAL A 746 -24.78 28.41 17.04
CA VAL A 746 -24.16 29.59 16.41
C VAL A 746 -23.06 30.17 17.31
N LEU A 747 -21.87 30.36 16.75
CA LEU A 747 -20.77 31.05 17.43
C LEU A 747 -21.12 32.53 17.68
N ASN A 748 -20.96 32.98 18.92
CA ASN A 748 -20.95 34.39 19.28
C ASN A 748 -19.55 34.80 19.76
N GLU A 749 -18.82 35.53 18.90
CA GLU A 749 -17.45 35.95 19.18
C GLU A 749 -17.33 36.92 20.36
N SER A 750 -18.41 37.61 20.76
CA SER A 750 -18.34 38.56 21.89
C SER A 750 -18.00 37.87 23.21
N TYR A 751 -18.33 36.59 23.38
CA TYR A 751 -17.99 35.82 24.58
C TYR A 751 -16.52 35.38 24.63
N LEU A 752 -15.80 35.47 23.51
CA LEU A 752 -14.38 35.12 23.43
C LEU A 752 -13.46 36.30 23.76
N VAL A 753 -14.01 37.51 23.91
CA VAL A 753 -13.24 38.70 24.24
C VAL A 753 -12.75 38.62 25.68
N GLU A 754 -11.43 38.65 25.85
CA GLU A 754 -10.78 38.73 27.15
C GLU A 754 -10.90 40.16 27.71
N ASP A 755 -11.35 40.30 28.95
CA ASP A 755 -11.35 41.61 29.64
C ASP A 755 -9.97 41.91 30.24
N THR A 756 -9.20 40.87 30.58
CA THR A 756 -7.90 40.95 31.25
C THR A 756 -6.88 39.96 30.65
N PHE A 757 -5.60 40.27 30.76
CA PHE A 757 -4.48 39.42 30.38
C PHE A 757 -3.52 39.27 31.56
N SER A 758 -3.14 38.02 31.87
CA SER A 758 -2.18 37.71 32.92
C SER A 758 -0.74 37.82 32.40
N TYR A 759 -0.11 38.98 32.60
CA TYR A 759 1.25 39.24 32.16
C TYR A 759 2.27 38.51 33.05
N PRO A 760 3.07 37.57 32.52
CA PRO A 760 4.26 37.11 33.23
C PRO A 760 5.28 38.23 33.31
N VAL A 761 5.73 38.56 34.52
CA VAL A 761 6.73 39.60 34.79
C VAL A 761 8.07 38.94 35.11
N SER A 762 9.06 39.25 34.29
CA SER A 762 10.41 38.70 34.35
C SER A 762 11.44 39.74 34.72
N PHE A 763 12.49 39.31 35.42
CA PHE A 763 13.66 40.12 35.73
C PHE A 763 14.91 39.45 35.19
N ASN A 764 15.65 40.14 34.32
CA ASN A 764 16.81 39.57 33.61
C ASN A 764 16.49 38.21 32.95
N GLY A 765 15.30 38.09 32.34
CA GLY A 765 14.85 36.90 31.61
C GLY A 765 14.25 35.78 32.46
N LYS A 766 14.13 35.94 33.80
CA LYS A 766 13.50 34.95 34.68
C LYS A 766 12.17 35.45 35.24
N THR A 767 11.08 34.74 34.96
CA THR A 767 9.73 35.05 35.48
C THR A 767 9.70 34.99 37.00
N ARG A 768 9.13 36.00 37.64
CA ARG A 768 9.02 36.11 39.12
C ARG A 768 7.59 36.05 39.61
N PHE A 769 6.68 36.70 38.91
CA PHE A 769 5.26 36.70 39.24
C PHE A 769 4.43 36.95 37.98
N LYS A 770 3.10 36.92 38.12
CA LYS A 770 2.15 37.31 37.08
C LYS A 770 1.26 38.42 37.63
N ILE A 771 0.83 39.34 36.76
CA ILE A 771 -0.13 40.39 37.11
C ILE A 771 -1.24 40.44 36.06
N ASP A 772 -2.49 40.51 36.51
CA ASP A 772 -3.65 40.59 35.63
C ASP A 772 -3.98 42.06 35.33
N LEU A 773 -3.93 42.43 34.05
CA LEU A 773 -4.18 43.79 33.58
C LEU A 773 -5.24 43.80 32.47
N PRO A 774 -6.01 44.88 32.29
CA PRO A 774 -7.00 44.99 31.22
C PRO A 774 -6.42 44.62 29.84
N PHE A 775 -7.12 43.78 29.07
CA PHE A 775 -6.62 43.26 27.80
C PHE A 775 -6.34 44.35 26.76
N ALA A 776 -7.13 45.43 26.80
CA ALA A 776 -6.99 46.60 25.93
C ALA A 776 -5.96 47.63 26.43
N MET A 777 -5.26 47.37 27.54
CA MET A 777 -4.26 48.27 28.09
C MET A 777 -3.05 48.36 27.15
N ASP A 778 -2.63 49.58 26.82
CA ASP A 778 -1.50 49.81 25.94
C ASP A 778 -0.17 49.48 26.64
N ALA A 779 0.92 49.37 25.86
CA ALA A 779 2.22 48.95 26.39
C ALA A 779 2.72 49.85 27.52
N LYS A 780 2.40 51.16 27.48
CA LYS A 780 2.76 52.13 28.51
C LYS A 780 1.97 51.91 29.79
N GLY A 781 0.65 51.74 29.70
CA GLY A 781 -0.19 51.44 30.86
C GLY A 781 0.20 50.12 31.53
N VAL A 782 0.60 49.12 30.73
CA VAL A 782 1.12 47.84 31.25
C VAL A 782 2.45 48.06 31.99
N GLU A 783 3.38 48.83 31.40
CA GLU A 783 4.65 49.17 32.02
C GLU A 783 4.45 49.87 33.38
N GLU A 784 3.61 50.91 33.42
CA GLU A 784 3.32 51.67 34.63
C GLU A 784 2.66 50.81 35.71
N SER A 785 1.69 49.97 35.33
CA SER A 785 0.99 49.09 36.27
C SER A 785 1.92 48.03 36.86
N VAL A 786 2.84 47.47 36.05
CA VAL A 786 3.85 46.52 36.53
C VAL A 786 4.86 47.19 37.44
N LEU A 787 5.36 48.38 37.09
CA LEU A 787 6.32 49.11 37.92
C LEU A 787 5.73 49.51 39.27
N ASN A 788 4.45 49.87 39.31
CA ASN A 788 3.77 50.27 40.53
C ASN A 788 3.27 49.09 41.38
N SER A 789 3.52 47.84 40.97
CA SER A 789 3.11 46.68 41.76
C SER A 789 4.07 46.43 42.93
N ASP A 790 3.51 46.10 44.10
CA ASP A 790 4.29 45.76 45.31
C ASP A 790 5.27 44.61 45.06
N GLU A 791 4.93 43.71 44.14
CA GLU A 791 5.76 42.57 43.78
C GLU A 791 6.96 42.98 42.93
N ALA A 792 6.79 43.89 41.96
CA ALA A 792 7.90 44.41 41.17
C ALA A 792 8.88 45.20 42.03
N GLN A 793 8.37 46.00 42.97
CA GLN A 793 9.20 46.84 43.85
C GLN A 793 10.23 46.02 44.64
N LYS A 794 9.84 44.84 45.16
CA LYS A 794 10.74 43.91 45.85
C LYS A 794 11.93 43.44 44.99
N TRP A 795 11.77 43.39 43.67
CA TRP A 795 12.82 42.94 42.75
C TRP A 795 13.69 44.08 42.21
N ILE A 796 13.17 45.31 42.25
CA ILE A 796 13.80 46.56 41.79
C ILE A 796 14.60 47.22 42.93
N GLU A 797 14.22 47.01 44.20
CA GLU A 797 14.87 47.63 45.36
C GLU A 797 16.40 47.51 45.33
N GLY A 798 17.08 48.67 45.40
CA GLY A 798 18.54 48.77 45.38
C GLY A 798 19.21 48.54 44.01
N LYS A 799 18.45 48.42 42.91
CA LYS A 799 18.98 48.20 41.55
C LYS A 799 18.54 49.30 40.58
N SER A 800 19.35 49.55 39.56
CA SER A 800 19.00 50.52 38.50
C SER A 800 18.37 49.81 37.30
N ILE A 801 17.15 50.23 36.95
CA ILE A 801 16.46 49.71 35.77
C ILE A 801 17.19 50.23 34.52
N LYS A 802 17.74 49.31 33.71
CA LYS A 802 18.44 49.62 32.46
C LYS A 802 17.51 49.66 31.26
N LYS A 803 16.52 48.77 31.23
CA LYS A 803 15.57 48.64 30.11
C LYS A 803 14.32 47.89 30.56
N ILE A 804 13.16 48.34 30.11
CA ILE A 804 11.90 47.60 30.25
C ILE A 804 11.45 47.19 28.85
N ILE A 805 11.02 45.94 28.74
CA ILE A 805 10.53 45.36 27.49
C ILE A 805 9.13 44.86 27.76
N VAL A 806 8.14 45.60 27.31
CA VAL A 806 6.75 45.15 27.25
C VAL A 806 6.48 44.61 25.86
N VAL A 807 6.13 43.33 25.79
CA VAL A 807 5.51 42.75 24.61
C VAL A 807 4.03 42.58 24.92
N PRO A 808 3.15 43.44 24.36
CA PRO A 808 1.72 43.40 24.64
C PRO A 808 1.15 41.99 24.48
N GLN A 809 0.28 41.61 25.42
CA GLN A 809 -0.40 40.30 25.47
C GLN A 809 0.57 39.12 25.43
N ARG A 810 1.79 39.29 25.96
CA ARG A 810 2.80 38.22 25.99
C ARG A 810 3.65 38.21 27.25
N ILE A 811 4.45 39.25 27.50
CA ILE A 811 5.41 39.26 28.62
C ILE A 811 5.88 40.67 28.94
N VAL A 812 6.23 40.90 30.21
CA VAL A 812 7.02 42.06 30.63
C VAL A 812 8.36 41.59 31.17
N ASN A 813 9.46 42.15 30.66
CA ASN A 813 10.80 41.84 31.14
C ASN A 813 11.52 43.12 31.55
N ILE A 814 11.94 43.18 32.82
CA ILE A 814 12.65 44.30 33.43
C ILE A 814 14.13 43.90 33.54
N VAL A 815 14.99 44.69 32.93
CA VAL A 815 16.45 44.53 33.02
C VAL A 815 16.95 45.43 34.15
N VAL A 816 17.38 44.82 35.25
CA VAL A 816 17.87 45.48 36.48
C VAL A 816 19.32 45.12 36.79
#